data_AF-A0A413I1J1-F1
#
_entry.id   AF-A0A413I1J1-F1
#
_cell.length_a   1.000
_cell.length_b   1.000
_cell.length_c   1.000
_cell.angle_alpha   90.00
_cell.angle_beta   90.00
_cell.angle_gamma   90.00
#
_symmetry.space_group_name_H-M   'P 1'
#
loop_
_entity.id
_entity.type
_entity.pdbx_description
1 polymer ?
#
loop_
_entity_poly.entity_id
_entity_poly.type
_entity_poly.pdbx_seq_one_letter_code
_entity_poly.pdbx_strand_id
1 'polypeptide(L)'
;MNKRTHTPVLAGLLFLFLSAALLICPGNVKAAGKTSVKNTTIRLSKTVFTYNGKVQKPAVTVTYRGKKLKVRKDYTLTYSKGRKNPGFYTVTVKGTGSYTGTVKKTFRINPVGARLATMTSPAGGTTLKLTWKRPSRAISGYQIRYSTRKDFKSAKVQTLSGATKLTTTLRRLKPGTRYYLEIRTFYRYTKTKSIYSAWSRLTAKTTAKKAGFPSNGNTSNGNTNNNGNADPLGFLNETYASLRKKTGETFEIYVTNEIQSVNFSKSDVVMQVNKGSKYFFYFTAINPGKTSITFTDIYGQKISSSVTVTEETYQDGKTTEMDSAKYNANLPVPKIQSVDYSEYYIGVNCPGTFSASDPYSGYEGWLSETRNFDRYLEYDSTDSDWNGQGYGKLSFFSNYDRSGTTYYLKVRSFKLNGTTKIYGPWSSIKTVSVGNYRVASSAKAKYSYKFYFLDTAGIGLYGGVSKAVYIQTDNPDPNSIQLLSNGKTVLINLSNLGGGQYYDDIEYLNADDYDHSLHKVKGGYVGEVEFEKAGNYDVEVREIHKEGYVTAKTLHWTVKDYNTDLYAWMDQIIAANTNSSMTSFEKMDAVCEYLTSEDRFSYHTMSNGETVTLASIPNGPCFLSHRWNSYVSPYMLCVFAERIGGFDKIHNCYGDYAVGSSEWSYTHYYAKLTIGSEDRLYAVCPSSFTGEIGEVKKIDFSNTKALRPAK
;
A
#
# COMPACT_ATOMS: atom_id res chain seq x y z
N MET A 1 29.32 -80.04 50.38
CA MET A 1 29.46 -79.29 49.10
C MET A 1 28.94 -77.86 49.27
N ASN A 2 29.33 -76.92 48.39
CA ASN A 2 29.15 -75.45 48.55
C ASN A 2 27.70 -75.03 48.88
N LYS A 3 27.45 -74.29 49.96
CA LYS A 3 27.66 -72.82 50.18
C LYS A 3 26.75 -71.92 49.32
N ARG A 4 25.87 -71.15 50.00
CA ARG A 4 26.00 -69.68 50.11
C ARG A 4 25.21 -69.10 51.30
N THR A 5 25.67 -67.93 51.73
CA THR A 5 25.54 -67.22 53.01
C THR A 5 25.61 -65.71 52.71
N HIS A 6 25.32 -64.70 53.55
CA HIS A 6 24.71 -64.60 54.88
C HIS A 6 24.19 -63.15 55.09
N THR A 7 23.34 -63.07 56.09
CA THR A 7 22.72 -62.03 56.96
C THR A 7 23.72 -61.03 57.67
N PRO A 8 23.37 -60.21 58.71
CA PRO A 8 23.04 -58.75 58.60
C PRO A 8 23.63 -57.87 59.76
N VAL A 9 22.82 -56.99 60.42
CA VAL A 9 22.79 -56.64 61.90
C VAL A 9 23.26 -55.25 62.48
N LEU A 10 22.38 -54.65 63.34
CA LEU A 10 22.47 -53.66 64.48
C LEU A 10 23.23 -52.29 64.37
N ALA A 11 22.67 -51.10 64.71
CA ALA A 11 22.49 -50.36 66.02
C ALA A 11 23.55 -49.22 66.26
N GLY A 12 23.43 -48.22 67.16
CA GLY A 12 22.36 -47.76 68.09
C GLY A 12 22.74 -46.50 68.96
N LEU A 13 21.74 -45.82 69.57
CA LEU A 13 21.69 -44.80 70.66
C LEU A 13 22.80 -43.71 70.96
N LEU A 14 22.33 -42.45 71.11
CA LEU A 14 22.61 -41.42 72.16
C LEU A 14 23.95 -40.61 72.25
N PHE A 15 23.89 -39.52 73.07
CA PHE A 15 24.86 -38.47 73.49
C PHE A 15 24.99 -37.23 72.56
N LEU A 16 24.65 -35.97 72.92
CA LEU A 16 24.74 -35.09 74.12
C LEU A 16 25.95 -34.10 74.04
N PHE A 17 25.69 -32.85 74.45
CA PHE A 17 26.50 -31.64 74.24
C PHE A 17 28.03 -31.76 74.43
N LEU A 18 28.79 -31.07 73.57
CA LEU A 18 30.14 -30.61 73.92
C LEU A 18 30.35 -29.14 73.53
N SER A 19 30.28 -28.26 74.52
CA SER A 19 30.77 -26.89 74.49
C SER A 19 32.23 -26.86 74.94
N ALA A 20 33.16 -26.44 74.08
CA ALA A 20 34.49 -26.00 74.48
C ALA A 20 35.06 -25.04 73.44
N ALA A 21 35.55 -23.89 73.89
CA ALA A 21 36.12 -22.87 73.01
C ALA A 21 37.56 -23.26 72.59
N LEU A 22 37.89 -23.00 71.32
CA LEU A 22 39.26 -22.64 70.96
C LEU A 22 39.23 -21.42 70.03
N LEU A 23 39.35 -20.24 70.66
CA LEU A 23 39.75 -19.03 69.97
C LEU A 23 41.24 -19.16 69.59
N ILE A 24 41.72 -18.30 68.68
CA ILE A 24 43.13 -18.15 68.29
C ILE A 24 43.66 -19.25 67.35
N CYS A 25 43.33 -19.07 66.06
CA CYS A 25 44.37 -18.78 65.08
C CYS A 25 43.79 -17.79 64.05
N PRO A 26 44.12 -16.48 64.10
CA PRO A 26 43.95 -15.58 62.97
C PRO A 26 45.03 -15.86 61.92
N GLY A 27 45.11 -17.12 61.48
CA GLY A 27 45.81 -17.47 60.26
C GLY A 27 45.10 -16.74 59.13
N ASN A 28 45.74 -15.68 58.62
CA ASN A 28 45.29 -14.94 57.45
C ASN A 28 45.30 -15.87 56.22
N VAL A 29 44.28 -16.73 56.11
CA VAL A 29 43.86 -17.29 54.84
C VAL A 29 43.35 -16.11 54.03
N LYS A 30 44.28 -15.42 53.35
CA LYS A 30 43.97 -14.50 52.26
C LYS A 30 43.05 -15.26 51.33
N ALA A 31 41.75 -14.99 51.42
CA ALA A 31 40.74 -15.65 50.61
C ALA A 31 41.18 -15.52 49.15
N ALA A 32 41.60 -16.64 48.54
CA ALA A 32 42.34 -16.60 47.29
C ALA A 32 41.54 -15.83 46.24
N GLY A 33 42.03 -14.63 45.90
CA GLY A 33 41.25 -13.63 45.19
C GLY A 33 40.66 -14.22 43.92
N LYS A 34 39.32 -14.28 43.85
CA LYS A 34 38.63 -15.00 42.77
C LYS A 34 39.09 -14.46 41.42
N THR A 35 39.58 -15.35 40.56
CA THR A 35 40.23 -14.98 39.31
C THR A 35 39.21 -14.47 38.31
N SER A 36 39.33 -13.21 37.88
CA SER A 36 38.45 -12.65 36.85
C SER A 36 38.55 -13.42 35.54
N VAL A 37 37.43 -13.81 34.95
CA VAL A 37 37.41 -14.48 33.63
C VAL A 37 37.94 -13.59 32.50
N LYS A 38 38.11 -12.27 32.72
CA LYS A 38 38.84 -11.36 31.82
C LYS A 38 40.31 -11.79 31.65
N ASN A 39 40.90 -12.40 32.68
CA ASN A 39 42.29 -12.84 32.70
C ASN A 39 42.46 -14.30 32.20
N THR A 40 41.43 -14.84 31.54
CA THR A 40 41.42 -16.21 30.97
C THR A 40 41.38 -16.17 29.45
N THR A 41 41.93 -17.20 28.80
CA THR A 41 41.86 -17.35 27.35
C THR A 41 40.55 -17.99 26.97
N ILE A 42 39.62 -17.19 26.44
CA ILE A 42 38.29 -17.63 25.96
C ILE A 42 38.30 -17.72 24.43
N ARG A 43 38.18 -18.94 23.89
CA ARG A 43 38.12 -19.22 22.46
C ARG A 43 36.76 -19.79 22.06
N LEU A 44 36.20 -19.27 20.97
CA LEU A 44 35.06 -19.88 20.27
C LEU A 44 35.59 -20.83 19.20
N SER A 45 35.02 -22.03 19.10
CA SER A 45 35.29 -22.99 18.02
C SER A 45 35.07 -22.42 16.62
N LYS A 46 34.14 -21.47 16.47
CA LYS A 46 33.90 -20.74 15.22
C LYS A 46 33.28 -19.37 15.51
N THR A 47 33.77 -18.32 14.84
CA THR A 47 33.29 -16.93 14.98
C THR A 47 32.44 -16.45 13.81
N VAL A 48 32.47 -17.17 12.68
CA VAL A 48 31.70 -16.85 11.47
C VAL A 48 31.00 -18.11 10.96
N PHE A 49 29.68 -18.07 10.89
CA PHE A 49 28.82 -19.11 10.34
C PHE A 49 28.17 -18.63 9.04
N THR A 50 27.71 -19.57 8.22
CA THR A 50 26.82 -19.30 7.09
C THR A 50 25.43 -19.79 7.46
N TYR A 51 24.39 -19.02 7.13
CA TYR A 51 23.00 -19.40 7.35
C TYR A 51 22.68 -20.76 6.69
N ASN A 52 22.14 -21.69 7.49
CA ASN A 52 21.74 -23.03 7.04
C ASN A 52 20.33 -23.43 7.57
N GLY A 53 19.55 -22.45 8.04
CA GLY A 53 18.24 -22.69 8.65
C GLY A 53 18.25 -23.30 10.07
N LYS A 54 19.41 -23.69 10.63
CA LYS A 54 19.54 -24.25 11.99
C LYS A 54 20.14 -23.25 12.97
N VAL A 55 19.87 -23.43 14.26
CA VAL A 55 20.39 -22.58 15.36
C VAL A 55 21.91 -22.79 15.50
N GLN A 56 22.68 -21.71 15.41
CA GLN A 56 24.14 -21.76 15.58
C GLN A 56 24.53 -21.59 17.05
N LYS A 57 25.44 -22.46 17.51
CA LYS A 57 25.93 -22.49 18.90
C LYS A 57 27.41 -22.91 18.91
N PRO A 58 28.37 -21.97 18.76
CA PRO A 58 29.79 -22.31 18.83
C PRO A 58 30.13 -22.89 20.21
N ALA A 59 30.83 -24.02 20.25
CA ALA A 59 31.48 -24.50 21.47
C ALA A 59 32.48 -23.45 21.99
N VAL A 60 32.55 -23.30 23.31
CA VAL A 60 33.42 -22.35 24.02
C VAL A 60 34.47 -23.15 24.80
N THR A 61 35.73 -22.79 24.64
CA THR A 61 36.83 -23.29 25.47
C THR A 61 37.38 -22.12 26.29
N VAL A 62 37.48 -22.30 27.61
CA VAL A 62 38.10 -21.35 28.53
C VAL A 62 39.30 -22.02 29.17
N THR A 63 40.48 -21.39 29.09
CA THR A 63 41.70 -21.86 29.75
C THR A 63 42.33 -20.76 30.62
N TYR A 64 42.94 -21.16 31.73
CA TYR A 64 43.69 -20.29 32.62
C TYR A 64 44.99 -20.99 33.02
N ARG A 65 46.15 -20.34 32.78
CA ARG A 65 47.49 -20.90 33.05
C ARG A 65 47.63 -22.36 32.58
N GLY A 66 47.32 -22.62 31.31
CA GLY A 66 47.33 -23.95 30.69
C GLY A 66 46.14 -24.87 31.04
N LYS A 67 45.50 -24.71 32.20
CA LYS A 67 44.37 -25.54 32.65
C LYS A 67 43.07 -25.21 31.92
N LYS A 68 42.36 -26.23 31.43
CA LYS A 68 41.01 -26.11 30.85
C LYS A 68 39.94 -26.05 31.95
N LEU A 69 39.09 -25.03 31.91
CA LEU A 69 38.04 -24.79 32.89
C LEU A 69 36.74 -25.52 32.50
N LYS A 70 35.95 -25.94 33.49
CA LYS A 70 34.72 -26.73 33.34
C LYS A 70 33.46 -25.85 33.39
N VAL A 71 32.60 -26.00 32.37
CA VAL A 71 31.27 -25.35 32.33
C VAL A 71 30.43 -25.81 33.53
N ARG A 72 29.56 -24.93 34.05
CA ARG A 72 28.72 -25.09 35.28
C ARG A 72 29.49 -25.17 36.60
N LYS A 73 30.81 -25.43 36.60
CA LYS A 73 31.67 -25.37 37.80
C LYS A 73 32.43 -24.04 37.87
N ASP A 74 33.31 -23.81 36.89
CA ASP A 74 34.23 -22.67 36.86
C ASP A 74 33.64 -21.45 36.11
N TYR A 75 32.67 -21.68 35.22
CA TYR A 75 31.92 -20.63 34.53
C TYR A 75 30.59 -21.13 33.96
N THR A 76 29.66 -20.20 33.69
CA THR A 76 28.41 -20.42 32.97
C THR A 76 28.41 -19.74 31.60
N LEU A 77 27.55 -20.21 30.69
CA LEU A 77 27.44 -19.73 29.31
C LEU A 77 26.01 -19.36 28.95
N THR A 78 25.78 -18.10 28.59
CA THR A 78 24.48 -17.61 28.07
C THR A 78 24.63 -17.14 26.64
N TYR A 79 23.71 -17.54 25.75
CA TYR A 79 23.72 -17.17 24.34
C TYR A 79 22.51 -16.29 24.02
N SER A 80 22.74 -15.21 23.27
CA SER A 80 21.67 -14.34 22.72
C SER A 80 20.56 -15.12 21.99
N LYS A 81 19.32 -14.61 21.98
CA LYS A 81 18.18 -15.19 21.23
C LYS A 81 18.37 -14.99 19.71
N GLY A 82 17.56 -15.67 18.89
CA GLY A 82 17.48 -15.40 17.44
C GLY A 82 18.62 -15.97 16.55
N ARG A 83 19.55 -16.77 17.10
CA ARG A 83 20.74 -17.37 16.43
C ARG A 83 20.46 -18.37 15.28
N LYS A 84 19.28 -18.31 14.67
CA LYS A 84 18.89 -19.07 13.46
C LYS A 84 19.08 -18.23 12.19
N ASN A 85 18.92 -16.91 12.29
CA ASN A 85 18.92 -15.97 11.16
C ASN A 85 20.30 -15.32 10.95
N PRO A 86 20.54 -14.63 9.82
CA PRO A 86 21.77 -13.85 9.65
C PRO A 86 21.81 -12.66 10.61
N GLY A 87 22.96 -12.39 11.22
CA GLY A 87 23.13 -11.33 12.22
C GLY A 87 24.39 -11.48 13.06
N PHE A 88 24.55 -10.57 14.04
CA PHE A 88 25.61 -10.63 15.05
C PHE A 88 25.03 -11.11 16.39
N TYR A 89 25.76 -12.00 17.05
CA TYR A 89 25.31 -12.70 18.25
C TYR A 89 26.41 -12.75 19.31
N THR A 90 26.00 -12.69 20.56
CA THR A 90 26.90 -12.72 21.72
C THR A 90 26.76 -14.01 22.50
N VAL A 91 27.90 -14.55 22.92
CA VAL A 91 28.05 -15.54 23.99
C VAL A 91 28.62 -14.82 25.22
N THR A 92 27.93 -14.93 26.35
CA THR A 92 28.33 -14.35 27.63
C THR A 92 28.91 -15.45 28.50
N VAL A 93 30.17 -15.29 28.89
CA VAL A 93 30.90 -16.17 29.83
C VAL A 93 30.91 -15.48 31.20
N LYS A 94 30.28 -16.07 32.21
CA LYS A 94 30.24 -15.54 33.58
C LYS A 94 31.00 -16.50 34.51
N GLY A 95 32.00 -16.01 35.23
CA GLY A 95 32.78 -16.81 36.18
C GLY A 95 31.94 -17.31 37.35
N THR A 96 32.24 -18.53 37.81
CA THR A 96 31.62 -19.15 39.00
C THR A 96 32.67 -19.86 39.85
N GLY A 97 32.34 -20.16 41.12
CA GLY A 97 33.27 -20.79 42.06
C GLY A 97 34.48 -19.89 42.34
N SER A 98 35.68 -20.39 42.00
CA SER A 98 36.97 -19.67 42.13
C SER A 98 37.17 -18.56 41.09
N TYR A 99 36.25 -18.38 40.13
CA TYR A 99 36.32 -17.37 39.08
C TYR A 99 35.17 -16.36 39.18
N THR A 100 35.41 -15.12 38.73
CA THR A 100 34.48 -13.98 38.82
C THR A 100 34.41 -13.19 37.52
N GLY A 101 33.52 -12.19 37.47
CA GLY A 101 33.39 -11.28 36.34
C GLY A 101 32.63 -11.88 35.16
N THR A 102 32.56 -11.13 34.06
CA THR A 102 31.84 -11.53 32.85
C THR A 102 32.56 -11.04 31.60
N VAL A 103 32.70 -11.90 30.60
CA VAL A 103 33.25 -11.56 29.28
C VAL A 103 32.24 -11.93 28.19
N LYS A 104 31.99 -10.98 27.29
CA LYS A 104 31.16 -11.20 26.09
C LYS A 104 32.08 -11.50 24.90
N LYS A 105 31.80 -12.57 24.15
CA LYS A 105 32.44 -12.88 22.86
C LYS A 105 31.38 -12.89 21.77
N THR A 106 31.69 -12.23 20.65
CA THR A 106 30.78 -12.11 19.50
C THR A 106 31.09 -13.17 18.44
N PHE A 107 30.05 -13.63 17.78
CA PHE A 107 30.13 -14.39 16.53
C PHE A 107 29.04 -13.88 15.58
N ARG A 108 29.15 -14.19 14.28
CA ARG A 108 28.18 -13.76 13.28
C ARG A 108 27.69 -14.90 12.40
N ILE A 109 26.47 -14.76 11.89
CA ILE A 109 25.87 -15.63 10.89
C ILE A 109 25.70 -14.81 9.61
N ASN A 110 26.47 -15.12 8.58
CA ASN A 110 26.38 -14.47 7.28
C ASN A 110 25.24 -15.09 6.45
N PRO A 111 24.58 -14.33 5.56
CA PRO A 111 23.66 -14.90 4.58
C PRO A 111 24.37 -15.82 3.58
N VAL A 112 23.62 -16.70 2.92
CA VAL A 112 24.15 -17.59 1.88
C VAL A 112 24.57 -16.76 0.67
N GLY A 113 25.81 -16.93 0.20
CA GLY A 113 26.34 -16.19 -0.95
C GLY A 113 25.65 -16.53 -2.27
N ALA A 114 25.68 -15.58 -3.20
CA ALA A 114 25.19 -15.76 -4.56
C ALA A 114 26.33 -16.13 -5.52
N ARG A 115 25.97 -16.62 -6.71
CA ARG A 115 26.86 -16.80 -7.86
C ARG A 115 26.16 -16.32 -9.13
N LEU A 116 26.89 -15.65 -10.01
CA LEU A 116 26.38 -15.31 -11.34
C LEU A 116 26.13 -16.60 -12.13
N ALA A 117 25.00 -16.66 -12.82
CA ALA A 117 24.59 -17.77 -13.67
C ALA A 117 24.92 -17.46 -15.15
N THR A 118 24.49 -16.32 -15.67
CA THR A 118 24.86 -15.85 -17.02
C THR A 118 25.37 -14.42 -17.02
N MET A 119 26.23 -14.12 -17.99
CA MET A 119 26.84 -12.81 -18.24
C MET A 119 26.85 -12.52 -19.74
N THR A 120 25.83 -11.81 -20.22
CA THR A 120 25.60 -11.54 -21.64
C THR A 120 25.86 -10.08 -21.93
N SER A 121 26.79 -9.78 -22.84
CA SER A 121 27.01 -8.43 -23.35
C SER A 121 26.38 -8.36 -24.75
N PRO A 122 25.33 -7.55 -24.95
CA PRO A 122 24.74 -7.31 -26.27
C PRO A 122 25.74 -6.65 -27.24
N ALA A 123 25.37 -6.65 -28.53
CA ALA A 123 26.07 -5.88 -29.55
C ALA A 123 26.26 -4.40 -29.13
N GLY A 124 27.34 -3.78 -29.60
CA GLY A 124 27.73 -2.42 -29.21
C GLY A 124 28.48 -2.33 -27.86
N GLY A 125 28.42 -3.34 -26.98
CA GLY A 125 29.38 -3.50 -25.88
C GLY A 125 29.28 -2.53 -24.70
N THR A 126 28.29 -1.65 -24.65
CA THR A 126 28.15 -0.64 -23.59
C THR A 126 27.42 -1.16 -22.34
N THR A 127 26.96 -2.42 -22.35
CA THR A 127 26.21 -3.03 -21.26
C THR A 127 26.61 -4.48 -21.00
N LEU A 128 26.28 -4.97 -19.81
CA LEU A 128 26.41 -6.38 -19.42
C LEU A 128 25.19 -6.81 -18.59
N LYS A 129 24.35 -7.67 -19.15
CA LYS A 129 23.22 -8.32 -18.47
C LYS A 129 23.73 -9.50 -17.64
N LEU A 130 23.33 -9.52 -16.37
CA LEU A 130 23.76 -10.47 -15.35
C LEU A 130 22.54 -11.18 -14.80
N THR A 131 22.61 -12.50 -14.62
CA THR A 131 21.56 -13.29 -13.95
C THR A 131 22.15 -14.16 -12.83
N TRP A 132 21.32 -14.58 -11.86
CA TRP A 132 21.70 -15.51 -10.79
C TRP A 132 20.47 -16.22 -10.22
N LYS A 133 20.68 -17.36 -9.54
CA LYS A 133 19.61 -18.05 -8.79
C LYS A 133 19.54 -17.54 -7.35
N ARG A 134 18.33 -17.54 -6.73
CA ARG A 134 18.15 -17.17 -5.31
C ARG A 134 18.85 -18.21 -4.41
N PRO A 135 19.85 -17.84 -3.59
CA PRO A 135 20.59 -18.81 -2.79
C PRO A 135 19.91 -19.17 -1.45
N SER A 136 18.99 -18.34 -0.96
CA SER A 136 18.22 -18.61 0.26
C SER A 136 16.97 -17.73 0.36
N ARG A 137 16.01 -18.14 1.18
CA ARG A 137 14.89 -17.27 1.59
C ARG A 137 15.37 -16.14 2.52
N ALA A 138 16.36 -16.38 3.38
CA ALA A 138 16.87 -15.44 4.39
C ALA A 138 17.92 -14.45 3.86
N ILE A 139 17.55 -13.64 2.86
CA ILE A 139 18.34 -12.52 2.33
C ILE A 139 17.41 -11.33 2.07
N SER A 140 17.96 -10.11 2.02
CA SER A 140 17.23 -8.88 1.71
C SER A 140 17.55 -8.32 0.32
N GLY A 141 18.65 -8.77 -0.29
CA GLY A 141 19.05 -8.32 -1.62
C GLY A 141 20.48 -8.73 -1.98
N TYR A 142 20.99 -8.11 -3.04
CA TYR A 142 22.28 -8.42 -3.66
C TYR A 142 23.16 -7.18 -3.80
N GLN A 143 24.47 -7.38 -3.86
CA GLN A 143 25.43 -6.40 -4.33
C GLN A 143 26.32 -7.01 -5.40
N ILE A 144 26.60 -6.25 -6.46
CA ILE A 144 27.51 -6.63 -7.53
C ILE A 144 28.61 -5.58 -7.58
N ARG A 145 29.87 -6.00 -7.46
CA ARG A 145 31.03 -5.13 -7.71
C ARG A 145 31.64 -5.46 -9.05
N TYR A 146 32.05 -4.43 -9.79
CA TYR A 146 32.69 -4.59 -11.08
C TYR A 146 33.75 -3.52 -11.35
N SER A 147 34.84 -3.91 -12.03
CA SER A 147 35.94 -3.03 -12.43
C SER A 147 36.65 -3.58 -13.66
N THR A 148 37.38 -2.74 -14.39
CA THR A 148 38.36 -3.21 -15.39
C THR A 148 39.63 -3.77 -14.74
N ARG A 149 39.84 -3.55 -13.43
CA ARG A 149 40.96 -4.08 -12.65
C ARG A 149 40.55 -5.30 -11.82
N LYS A 150 41.37 -6.36 -11.87
CA LYS A 150 41.21 -7.60 -11.08
C LYS A 150 41.23 -7.38 -9.56
N ASP A 151 41.94 -6.34 -9.10
CA ASP A 151 42.06 -5.97 -7.68
C ASP A 151 40.84 -5.23 -7.12
N PHE A 152 39.87 -4.86 -7.97
CA PHE A 152 38.72 -4.00 -7.65
C PHE A 152 39.10 -2.62 -7.05
N LYS A 153 40.31 -2.10 -7.27
CA LYS A 153 40.63 -0.70 -6.93
C LYS A 153 39.71 0.20 -7.75
N SER A 154 39.00 1.10 -7.06
CA SER A 154 37.95 1.98 -7.61
C SER A 154 36.80 1.24 -8.32
N ALA A 155 36.44 0.03 -7.87
CA ALA A 155 35.32 -0.71 -8.43
C ALA A 155 33.96 -0.03 -8.21
N LYS A 156 33.10 -0.08 -9.24
CA LYS A 156 31.69 0.33 -9.14
C LYS A 156 30.91 -0.75 -8.39
N VAL A 157 29.98 -0.34 -7.52
CA VAL A 157 29.12 -1.25 -6.76
C VAL A 157 27.66 -0.92 -7.04
N GLN A 158 26.89 -1.90 -7.52
CA GLN A 158 25.44 -1.79 -7.68
C GLN A 158 24.74 -2.61 -6.60
N THR A 159 23.82 -1.99 -5.87
CA THR A 159 23.02 -2.63 -4.81
C THR A 159 21.59 -2.85 -5.30
N LEU A 160 21.05 -4.04 -5.07
CA LEU A 160 19.71 -4.44 -5.49
C LEU A 160 18.90 -4.86 -4.25
N SER A 161 18.08 -3.95 -3.74
CA SER A 161 17.10 -4.24 -2.69
C SER A 161 15.97 -5.10 -3.25
N GLY A 162 15.71 -6.25 -2.63
CA GLY A 162 14.73 -7.25 -3.06
C GLY A 162 15.35 -8.63 -3.29
N ALA A 163 14.97 -9.61 -2.47
CA ALA A 163 15.50 -10.99 -2.54
C ALA A 163 15.09 -11.76 -3.82
N THR A 164 14.05 -11.30 -4.50
CA THR A 164 13.49 -11.83 -5.75
C THR A 164 14.11 -11.22 -7.02
N LYS A 165 14.99 -10.22 -6.90
CA LYS A 165 15.70 -9.66 -8.07
C LYS A 165 16.81 -10.62 -8.50
N LEU A 166 16.57 -11.35 -9.58
CA LEU A 166 17.45 -12.40 -10.12
C LEU A 166 18.24 -11.98 -11.37
N THR A 167 18.08 -10.73 -11.82
CA THR A 167 18.78 -10.16 -12.97
C THR A 167 19.08 -8.68 -12.75
N THR A 168 20.12 -8.17 -13.41
CA THR A 168 20.34 -6.74 -13.61
C THR A 168 21.15 -6.48 -14.88
N THR A 169 21.22 -5.23 -15.31
CA THR A 169 22.06 -4.80 -16.44
C THR A 169 23.01 -3.71 -15.97
N LEU A 170 24.31 -3.97 -16.02
CA LEU A 170 25.33 -2.94 -15.89
C LEU A 170 25.33 -2.09 -17.16
N ARG A 171 25.38 -0.77 -17.03
CA ARG A 171 25.28 0.18 -18.15
C ARG A 171 26.47 1.14 -18.17
N ARG A 172 26.68 1.82 -19.31
CA ARG A 172 27.77 2.78 -19.54
C ARG A 172 29.16 2.13 -19.31
N LEU A 173 29.31 0.90 -19.82
CA LEU A 173 30.59 0.19 -19.90
C LEU A 173 31.33 0.58 -21.19
N LYS A 174 32.64 0.36 -21.23
CA LYS A 174 33.43 0.51 -22.46
C LYS A 174 33.24 -0.74 -23.35
N PRO A 175 33.03 -0.62 -24.67
CA PRO A 175 33.01 -1.75 -25.59
C PRO A 175 34.36 -2.48 -25.64
N GLY A 176 34.35 -3.77 -26.03
CA GLY A 176 35.53 -4.62 -26.17
C GLY A 176 36.36 -4.82 -24.89
N THR A 177 35.86 -4.37 -23.74
CA THR A 177 36.65 -4.19 -22.51
C THR A 177 36.35 -5.29 -21.52
N ARG A 178 37.40 -5.88 -20.93
CA ARG A 178 37.26 -6.92 -19.91
C ARG A 178 36.89 -6.31 -18.57
N TYR A 179 35.72 -6.68 -18.05
CA TYR A 179 35.30 -6.38 -16.69
C TYR A 179 35.44 -7.62 -15.81
N TYR A 180 35.98 -7.42 -14.62
CA TYR A 180 35.99 -8.36 -13.50
C TYR A 180 34.77 -8.10 -12.64
N LEU A 181 34.08 -9.16 -12.20
CA LEU A 181 32.80 -9.09 -11.50
C LEU A 181 32.72 -10.09 -10.35
N GLU A 182 32.10 -9.66 -9.26
CA GLU A 182 31.70 -10.51 -8.15
C GLU A 182 30.33 -10.08 -7.60
N ILE A 183 29.55 -11.06 -7.12
CA ILE A 183 28.24 -10.86 -6.50
C ILE A 183 28.27 -11.35 -5.04
N ARG A 184 27.53 -10.67 -4.16
CA ARG A 184 27.27 -11.11 -2.79
C ARG A 184 25.83 -10.86 -2.39
N THR A 185 25.34 -11.57 -1.38
CA THR A 185 24.04 -11.26 -0.75
C THR A 185 24.22 -10.39 0.48
N PHE A 186 23.16 -9.70 0.86
CA PHE A 186 23.06 -9.06 2.18
C PHE A 186 21.75 -9.42 2.86
N TYR A 187 21.76 -9.40 4.19
CA TYR A 187 20.59 -9.49 5.05
C TYR A 187 20.55 -8.25 5.94
N ARG A 188 19.44 -7.52 5.87
CA ARG A 188 19.19 -6.30 6.64
C ARG A 188 18.49 -6.68 7.94
N TYR A 189 19.21 -6.58 9.07
CA TYR A 189 18.73 -7.02 10.39
C TYR A 189 18.23 -5.86 11.28
N THR A 190 18.46 -4.61 10.87
CA THR A 190 17.72 -3.42 11.32
C THR A 190 17.50 -2.49 10.11
N LYS A 191 16.66 -1.45 10.22
CA LYS A 191 16.44 -0.47 9.11
C LYS A 191 17.76 0.05 8.49
N THR A 192 18.81 0.23 9.30
CA THR A 192 20.11 0.78 8.89
C THR A 192 21.26 -0.23 8.81
N LYS A 193 21.20 -1.38 9.50
CA LYS A 193 22.33 -2.32 9.61
C LYS A 193 22.13 -3.58 8.77
N SER A 194 23.16 -3.95 8.01
CA SER A 194 23.17 -5.13 7.13
C SER A 194 24.42 -5.99 7.34
N ILE A 195 24.26 -7.30 7.21
CA ILE A 195 25.34 -8.29 7.22
C ILE A 195 25.44 -8.94 5.84
N TYR A 196 26.66 -9.20 5.38
CA TYR A 196 26.96 -9.59 4.00
C TYR A 196 27.53 -11.01 3.94
N SER A 197 27.27 -11.71 2.84
CA SER A 197 28.05 -12.91 2.50
C SER A 197 29.49 -12.51 2.13
N ALA A 198 30.38 -13.49 2.02
CA ALA A 198 31.58 -13.30 1.22
C ALA A 198 31.20 -12.93 -0.23
N TRP A 199 32.10 -12.26 -0.94
CA TRP A 199 31.97 -12.13 -2.39
C TRP A 199 32.05 -13.50 -3.07
N SER A 200 31.39 -13.65 -4.21
CA SER A 200 31.51 -14.84 -5.06
C SER A 200 32.96 -15.04 -5.50
N ARG A 201 33.26 -16.22 -6.06
CA ARG A 201 34.51 -16.39 -6.83
C ARG A 201 34.57 -15.31 -7.93
N LEU A 202 35.77 -14.81 -8.18
CA LEU A 202 36.05 -13.85 -9.23
C LEU A 202 35.57 -14.38 -10.59
N THR A 203 34.75 -13.60 -11.27
CA THR A 203 34.35 -13.86 -12.66
C THR A 203 34.80 -12.70 -13.55
N ALA A 204 34.85 -12.92 -14.86
CA ALA A 204 35.13 -11.84 -15.80
C ALA A 204 34.33 -12.04 -17.09
N LYS A 205 33.93 -10.93 -17.71
CA LYS A 205 33.34 -10.93 -19.05
C LYS A 205 33.86 -9.73 -19.82
N THR A 206 34.35 -9.98 -21.03
CA THR A 206 34.63 -8.94 -22.01
C THR A 206 33.31 -8.50 -22.63
N THR A 207 33.06 -7.20 -22.65
CA THR A 207 31.93 -6.65 -23.39
C THR A 207 32.12 -6.85 -24.89
N ALA A 208 31.02 -6.92 -25.66
CA ALA A 208 31.13 -7.03 -27.12
C ALA A 208 31.97 -5.87 -27.69
N LYS A 209 32.69 -6.09 -28.79
CA LYS A 209 33.36 -4.98 -29.50
C LYS A 209 32.29 -4.06 -30.11
N LYS A 210 32.64 -2.79 -30.35
CA LYS A 210 31.86 -1.92 -31.25
C LYS A 210 32.06 -2.45 -32.67
N ALA A 211 31.01 -2.51 -33.49
CA ALA A 211 31.13 -2.93 -34.89
C ALA A 211 31.96 -1.91 -35.73
N GLY A 212 32.53 -2.35 -36.87
CA GLY A 212 33.24 -1.54 -37.92
C GLY A 212 33.01 -2.14 -39.34
N PHE A 213 33.34 -1.46 -40.46
CA PHE A 213 32.96 -1.71 -41.90
C PHE A 213 33.51 -3.03 -42.58
N PRO A 214 33.04 -3.65 -43.73
CA PRO A 214 32.14 -3.26 -44.87
C PRO A 214 30.94 -4.23 -45.30
N SER A 215 30.68 -4.47 -46.61
CA SER A 215 29.39 -4.60 -47.38
C SER A 215 28.64 -5.96 -47.66
N ASN A 216 27.38 -5.83 -48.16
CA ASN A 216 26.54 -6.61 -49.14
C ASN A 216 26.79 -8.12 -49.51
N GLY A 217 25.72 -8.94 -49.64
CA GLY A 217 25.70 -10.15 -50.52
C GLY A 217 25.13 -11.50 -50.01
N ASN A 218 23.85 -11.80 -50.33
CA ASN A 218 23.10 -13.07 -50.49
C ASN A 218 23.35 -14.39 -49.66
N THR A 219 22.23 -14.96 -49.18
CA THR A 219 21.90 -16.39 -48.82
C THR A 219 22.80 -17.28 -47.94
N SER A 220 22.18 -17.73 -46.84
CA SER A 220 22.45 -18.94 -46.01
C SER A 220 23.60 -18.90 -44.98
N ASN A 221 23.35 -19.56 -43.84
CA ASN A 221 24.25 -19.92 -42.73
C ASN A 221 25.70 -19.38 -42.78
N GLY A 222 25.95 -18.26 -42.10
CA GLY A 222 27.31 -17.76 -42.01
C GLY A 222 27.50 -16.60 -41.03
N ASN A 223 28.57 -16.70 -40.25
CA ASN A 223 29.08 -15.70 -39.34
C ASN A 223 29.41 -14.36 -40.04
N THR A 224 29.31 -13.26 -39.28
CA THR A 224 29.79 -11.90 -39.60
C THR A 224 29.28 -11.20 -40.86
N ASN A 225 28.80 -9.98 -40.69
CA ASN A 225 29.42 -8.87 -41.41
C ASN A 225 30.01 -7.89 -40.39
N ASN A 226 31.29 -7.60 -40.53
CA ASN A 226 31.85 -6.38 -39.98
C ASN A 226 31.14 -5.25 -40.76
N ASN A 227 30.14 -4.50 -40.23
CA ASN A 227 29.76 -3.24 -40.90
C ASN A 227 29.46 -1.95 -40.12
N GLY A 228 29.90 -1.77 -38.87
CA GLY A 228 30.15 -0.45 -38.25
C GLY A 228 29.08 0.63 -38.07
N ASN A 229 27.96 0.55 -38.78
CA ASN A 229 26.91 1.55 -38.83
C ASN A 229 25.84 1.25 -37.78
N ALA A 230 24.89 2.18 -37.62
CA ALA A 230 23.67 1.89 -36.91
C ALA A 230 22.91 0.73 -37.59
N ASP A 231 22.23 -0.09 -36.80
CA ASP A 231 21.26 -1.07 -37.31
C ASP A 231 20.10 -0.26 -37.94
N PRO A 232 19.69 -0.51 -39.19
CA PRO A 232 18.61 0.24 -39.81
C PRO A 232 17.28 -0.01 -39.08
N LEU A 233 16.48 1.04 -38.93
CA LEU A 233 15.13 0.92 -38.40
C LEU A 233 14.27 0.10 -39.36
N GLY A 234 13.84 -1.08 -38.91
CA GLY A 234 13.06 -2.06 -39.65
C GLY A 234 11.90 -2.61 -38.81
N PHE A 235 10.92 -3.23 -39.46
CA PHE A 235 9.92 -4.04 -38.77
C PHE A 235 10.49 -5.43 -38.43
N LEU A 236 10.11 -6.01 -37.28
CA LEU A 236 10.48 -7.40 -36.96
C LEU A 236 9.71 -8.44 -37.81
N ASN A 237 8.65 -8.01 -38.49
CA ASN A 237 7.89 -8.80 -39.44
C ASN A 237 7.55 -7.90 -40.63
N GLU A 238 7.89 -8.31 -41.85
CA GLU A 238 7.67 -7.54 -43.08
C GLU A 238 6.19 -7.24 -43.34
N THR A 239 5.27 -8.10 -42.88
CA THR A 239 3.82 -7.86 -42.95
C THR A 239 3.36 -6.61 -42.22
N TYR A 240 4.14 -6.10 -41.26
CA TYR A 240 3.82 -4.83 -40.60
C TYR A 240 4.00 -3.61 -41.51
N ALA A 241 4.64 -3.73 -42.68
CA ALA A 241 4.76 -2.63 -43.64
C ALA A 241 3.41 -2.27 -44.29
N SER A 242 2.49 -3.23 -44.43
CA SER A 242 1.13 -2.96 -44.90
C SER A 242 0.10 -3.84 -44.21
N LEU A 243 -0.81 -3.22 -43.46
CA LEU A 243 -1.83 -3.89 -42.66
C LEU A 243 -3.23 -3.56 -43.18
N ARG A 244 -4.11 -4.57 -43.17
CA ARG A 244 -5.56 -4.40 -43.31
C ARG A 244 -6.22 -4.79 -42.00
N LYS A 245 -7.16 -3.97 -41.54
CA LYS A 245 -7.82 -4.12 -40.24
C LYS A 245 -9.31 -3.78 -40.34
N LYS A 246 -10.15 -4.45 -39.55
CA LYS A 246 -11.55 -4.08 -39.38
C LYS A 246 -11.70 -2.99 -38.33
N THR A 247 -12.72 -2.14 -38.44
CA THR A 247 -13.09 -1.20 -37.37
C THR A 247 -13.28 -1.95 -36.04
N GLY A 248 -12.68 -1.45 -34.97
CA GLY A 248 -12.64 -2.10 -33.64
C GLY A 248 -11.52 -3.12 -33.45
N GLU A 249 -10.78 -3.51 -34.50
CA GLU A 249 -9.71 -4.51 -34.40
C GLU A 249 -8.44 -3.93 -33.76
N THR A 250 -7.89 -4.63 -32.76
CA THR A 250 -6.60 -4.31 -32.13
C THR A 250 -5.45 -5.01 -32.86
N PHE A 251 -4.27 -4.39 -32.89
CA PHE A 251 -3.08 -4.96 -33.51
C PHE A 251 -1.77 -4.42 -32.96
N GLU A 252 -0.67 -5.12 -33.28
CA GLU A 252 0.67 -4.86 -32.76
C GLU A 252 1.65 -4.57 -33.90
N ILE A 253 2.61 -3.67 -33.67
CA ILE A 253 3.77 -3.49 -34.55
C ILE A 253 5.03 -3.54 -33.71
N TYR A 254 6.00 -4.33 -34.16
CA TYR A 254 7.33 -4.45 -33.56
C TYR A 254 8.42 -3.94 -34.51
N VAL A 255 9.41 -3.25 -33.95
CA VAL A 255 10.50 -2.60 -34.69
C VAL A 255 11.87 -2.94 -34.10
N THR A 256 12.93 -2.88 -34.92
CA THR A 256 14.30 -3.23 -34.54
C THR A 256 14.94 -2.25 -33.55
N ASN A 257 14.63 -0.95 -33.68
CA ASN A 257 15.27 0.13 -32.93
C ASN A 257 14.35 0.79 -31.89
N GLU A 258 14.98 1.49 -30.94
CA GLU A 258 14.28 2.27 -29.92
C GLU A 258 13.62 3.51 -30.56
N ILE A 259 12.29 3.60 -30.47
CA ILE A 259 11.51 4.69 -31.06
C ILE A 259 11.48 5.94 -30.17
N GLN A 260 11.76 7.09 -30.79
CA GLN A 260 11.64 8.42 -30.21
C GLN A 260 10.23 9.00 -30.40
N SER A 261 9.59 8.76 -31.55
CA SER A 261 8.22 9.20 -31.82
C SER A 261 7.47 8.29 -32.79
N VAL A 262 6.16 8.21 -32.61
CA VAL A 262 5.20 7.60 -33.54
C VAL A 262 4.28 8.73 -34.02
N ASN A 263 4.04 8.81 -35.32
CA ASN A 263 3.21 9.85 -35.94
C ASN A 263 2.24 9.20 -36.93
N PHE A 264 1.05 9.79 -37.10
CA PHE A 264 0.01 9.30 -38.01
C PHE A 264 -0.22 10.31 -39.13
N SER A 265 -0.48 9.84 -40.35
CA SER A 265 -1.00 10.73 -41.40
C SER A 265 -2.49 11.05 -41.22
N LYS A 266 -3.23 10.15 -40.54
CA LYS A 266 -4.62 10.30 -40.11
C LYS A 266 -4.82 9.56 -38.78
N SER A 267 -4.91 10.27 -37.65
CA SER A 267 -5.03 9.70 -36.30
C SER A 267 -6.45 9.27 -35.92
N ASP A 268 -7.45 9.70 -36.69
CA ASP A 268 -8.84 9.28 -36.62
C ASP A 268 -9.08 7.87 -37.19
N VAL A 269 -8.22 7.39 -38.08
CA VAL A 269 -8.33 6.04 -38.68
C VAL A 269 -7.77 4.96 -37.74
N VAL A 270 -6.62 5.19 -37.12
CA VAL A 270 -5.96 4.25 -36.18
C VAL A 270 -5.44 4.98 -34.94
N MET A 271 -5.77 4.44 -33.76
CA MET A 271 -5.30 4.86 -32.44
C MET A 271 -4.04 4.09 -32.03
N GLN A 272 -3.14 4.70 -31.25
CA GLN A 272 -2.18 3.97 -30.40
C GLN A 272 -2.70 3.92 -28.95
N VAL A 273 -2.87 2.72 -28.41
CA VAL A 273 -3.64 2.43 -27.16
C VAL A 273 -2.77 2.44 -25.89
N ASN A 274 -1.46 2.66 -26.02
CA ASN A 274 -0.53 2.69 -24.89
C ASN A 274 0.71 3.53 -25.26
N LYS A 275 1.39 4.16 -24.28
CA LYS A 275 2.73 4.76 -24.44
C LYS A 275 3.77 3.81 -25.05
N GLY A 276 3.50 2.51 -25.03
CA GLY A 276 4.25 1.50 -25.78
C GLY A 276 5.53 1.09 -25.09
N SER A 277 6.13 0.00 -25.58
CA SER A 277 7.53 -0.28 -25.33
C SER A 277 8.38 0.52 -26.30
N LYS A 278 9.66 0.66 -25.99
CA LYS A 278 10.67 1.22 -26.90
C LYS A 278 10.71 0.52 -28.28
N TYR A 279 10.21 -0.71 -28.39
CA TYR A 279 10.31 -1.58 -29.58
C TYR A 279 8.98 -2.22 -30.01
N PHE A 280 7.88 -2.03 -29.27
CA PHE A 280 6.56 -2.57 -29.61
C PHE A 280 5.45 -1.56 -29.31
N PHE A 281 4.44 -1.54 -30.18
CA PHE A 281 3.36 -0.55 -30.16
C PHE A 281 2.02 -1.25 -30.40
N TYR A 282 1.02 -0.91 -29.58
CA TYR A 282 -0.35 -1.43 -29.66
C TYR A 282 -1.27 -0.39 -30.28
N PHE A 283 -2.11 -0.81 -31.21
CA PHE A 283 -3.02 0.04 -31.97
C PHE A 283 -4.45 -0.53 -32.00
N THR A 284 -5.43 0.35 -32.22
CA THR A 284 -6.84 -0.01 -32.52
C THR A 284 -7.28 0.74 -33.77
N ALA A 285 -7.93 0.03 -34.70
CA ALA A 285 -8.60 0.66 -35.84
C ALA A 285 -9.91 1.34 -35.37
N ILE A 286 -10.04 2.66 -35.53
CA ILE A 286 -11.20 3.44 -35.02
C ILE A 286 -12.22 3.72 -36.12
N ASN A 287 -11.78 4.24 -37.26
CA ASN A 287 -12.66 4.65 -38.37
C ASN A 287 -12.15 4.07 -39.70
N PRO A 288 -13.05 3.81 -40.67
CA PRO A 288 -12.68 3.37 -42.01
C PRO A 288 -11.78 4.40 -42.71
N GLY A 289 -10.82 3.92 -43.51
CA GLY A 289 -9.94 4.79 -44.28
C GLY A 289 -8.52 4.24 -44.42
N LYS A 290 -7.60 5.12 -44.85
CA LYS A 290 -6.17 4.82 -44.99
C LYS A 290 -5.35 5.78 -44.17
N THR A 291 -4.40 5.25 -43.40
CA THR A 291 -3.43 6.01 -42.61
C THR A 291 -2.05 5.39 -42.71
N SER A 292 -1.03 6.18 -42.38
CA SER A 292 0.36 5.74 -42.30
C SER A 292 0.87 6.00 -40.89
N ILE A 293 1.37 4.95 -40.23
CA ILE A 293 2.01 5.02 -38.92
C ILE A 293 3.52 5.11 -39.14
N THR A 294 4.09 6.30 -38.92
CA THR A 294 5.52 6.57 -39.10
C THR A 294 6.25 6.56 -37.76
N PHE A 295 7.10 5.56 -37.58
CA PHE A 295 7.99 5.40 -36.44
C PHE A 295 9.30 6.13 -36.74
N THR A 296 9.76 6.98 -35.83
CA THR A 296 11.08 7.64 -35.89
C THR A 296 11.93 7.15 -34.71
N ASP A 297 13.10 6.55 -34.97
CA ASP A 297 14.00 6.07 -33.92
C ASP A 297 14.80 7.18 -33.23
N ILE A 298 15.46 6.85 -32.12
CA ILE A 298 16.36 7.75 -31.38
C ILE A 298 17.60 8.22 -32.16
N TYR A 299 17.78 7.74 -33.40
CA TYR A 299 18.82 8.16 -34.34
C TYR A 299 18.25 8.99 -35.50
N GLY A 300 16.94 9.25 -35.52
CA GLY A 300 16.24 10.02 -36.55
C GLY A 300 15.83 9.22 -37.79
N GLN A 301 16.08 7.91 -37.83
CA GLN A 301 15.66 7.03 -38.93
C GLN A 301 14.14 6.87 -38.91
N LYS A 302 13.51 6.71 -40.08
CA LYS A 302 12.06 6.58 -40.21
C LYS A 302 11.65 5.32 -40.95
N ILE A 303 10.63 4.64 -40.44
CA ILE A 303 9.89 3.59 -41.16
C ILE A 303 8.39 3.81 -41.01
N SER A 304 7.62 3.46 -42.03
CA SER A 304 6.17 3.67 -42.06
C SER A 304 5.41 2.38 -42.33
N SER A 305 4.33 2.16 -41.58
CA SER A 305 3.34 1.11 -41.82
C SER A 305 2.12 1.74 -42.47
N SER A 306 1.71 1.26 -43.65
CA SER A 306 0.46 1.66 -44.29
C SER A 306 -0.69 0.81 -43.76
N VAL A 307 -1.64 1.42 -43.06
CA VAL A 307 -2.81 0.73 -42.50
C VAL A 307 -4.06 1.16 -43.26
N THR A 308 -4.75 0.19 -43.85
CA THR A 308 -6.10 0.37 -44.40
C THR A 308 -7.11 -0.24 -43.42
N VAL A 309 -7.94 0.62 -42.84
CA VAL A 309 -9.09 0.19 -42.04
C VAL A 309 -10.29 0.08 -42.95
N THR A 310 -10.93 -1.08 -42.98
CA THR A 310 -12.15 -1.34 -43.75
C THR A 310 -13.33 -1.52 -42.83
N GLU A 311 -14.45 -0.91 -43.20
CA GLU A 311 -15.76 -1.32 -42.72
C GLU A 311 -16.23 -2.53 -43.55
N GLU A 312 -16.99 -3.44 -42.94
CA GLU A 312 -17.73 -4.47 -43.68
C GLU A 312 -19.17 -4.02 -43.88
N THR A 313 -19.53 -3.75 -45.13
CA THR A 313 -20.80 -4.15 -45.74
C THR A 313 -20.58 -4.35 -47.24
N TYR A 314 -21.15 -5.41 -47.82
CA TYR A 314 -21.00 -5.75 -49.23
C TYR A 314 -21.87 -4.84 -50.13
N GLN A 315 -21.25 -3.96 -50.92
CA GLN A 315 -21.33 -3.90 -52.40
C GLN A 315 -20.78 -2.58 -52.99
N ASP A 316 -20.36 -2.64 -54.26
CA ASP A 316 -20.21 -1.54 -55.24
C ASP A 316 -19.22 -0.37 -54.98
N GLY A 317 -18.09 -0.68 -54.33
CA GLY A 317 -16.78 -0.33 -54.93
C GLY A 317 -16.34 1.14 -54.96
N LYS A 318 -16.89 2.03 -54.13
CA LYS A 318 -16.36 3.40 -53.91
C LYS A 318 -15.98 3.67 -52.45
N THR A 319 -15.11 4.65 -52.23
CA THR A 319 -14.65 5.09 -50.90
C THR A 319 -15.34 6.39 -50.52
N THR A 320 -15.84 6.50 -49.28
CA THR A 320 -16.52 7.70 -48.77
C THR A 320 -15.99 8.06 -47.38
N GLU A 321 -16.19 9.31 -46.96
CA GLU A 321 -16.00 9.78 -45.59
C GLU A 321 -16.96 9.10 -44.60
N MET A 322 -16.82 9.40 -43.30
CA MET A 322 -17.67 8.90 -42.22
C MET A 322 -19.15 8.95 -42.63
N ASP A 323 -19.77 7.76 -42.74
CA ASP A 323 -21.11 7.61 -43.31
C ASP A 323 -22.11 8.56 -42.65
N SER A 324 -22.84 9.33 -43.45
CA SER A 324 -23.88 10.24 -42.99
C SER A 324 -25.00 9.50 -42.24
N ALA A 325 -25.17 8.18 -42.45
CA ALA A 325 -26.07 7.35 -41.64
C ALA A 325 -25.55 7.08 -40.21
N LYS A 326 -24.26 7.29 -39.92
CA LYS A 326 -23.63 7.10 -38.59
C LYS A 326 -23.29 8.40 -37.87
N TYR A 327 -23.63 9.55 -38.45
CA TYR A 327 -23.50 10.85 -37.80
C TYR A 327 -24.85 11.57 -37.75
N ASN A 328 -25.24 12.06 -36.57
CA ASN A 328 -26.45 12.84 -36.40
C ASN A 328 -26.13 14.13 -35.65
N ALA A 329 -26.06 15.24 -36.39
CA ALA A 329 -25.80 16.57 -35.85
C ALA A 329 -26.84 17.05 -34.82
N ASN A 330 -28.04 16.45 -34.81
CA ASN A 330 -29.13 16.80 -33.89
C ASN A 330 -29.06 16.05 -32.54
N LEU A 331 -28.11 15.13 -32.35
CA LEU A 331 -27.88 14.55 -31.03
C LEU A 331 -27.25 15.61 -30.10
N PRO A 332 -27.64 15.66 -28.81
CA PRO A 332 -27.16 16.71 -27.91
C PRO A 332 -25.66 16.55 -27.61
N VAL A 333 -24.95 17.68 -27.56
CA VAL A 333 -23.57 17.74 -27.06
C VAL A 333 -23.60 17.51 -25.54
N PRO A 334 -22.86 16.52 -24.99
CA PRO A 334 -22.85 16.30 -23.55
C PRO A 334 -22.19 17.45 -22.80
N LYS A 335 -22.78 17.86 -21.67
CA LYS A 335 -22.19 18.84 -20.75
C LYS A 335 -21.30 18.10 -19.75
N ILE A 336 -19.99 18.38 -19.78
CA ILE A 336 -19.08 17.94 -18.71
C ILE A 336 -19.42 18.70 -17.44
N GLN A 337 -19.84 17.99 -16.39
CA GLN A 337 -20.21 18.55 -15.10
C GLN A 337 -19.01 18.68 -14.17
N SER A 338 -18.32 17.57 -13.91
CA SER A 338 -17.05 17.54 -13.17
C SER A 338 -15.99 16.75 -13.94
N VAL A 339 -14.73 16.94 -13.52
CA VAL A 339 -13.60 16.12 -13.95
C VAL A 339 -12.75 15.85 -12.72
N ASP A 340 -12.70 14.59 -12.31
CA ASP A 340 -12.06 14.16 -11.07
C ASP A 340 -10.74 13.50 -11.44
N TYR A 341 -9.63 13.78 -10.74
CA TYR A 341 -8.33 13.29 -11.19
C TYR A 341 -7.29 13.06 -10.10
N SER A 342 -6.36 12.15 -10.42
CA SER A 342 -5.24 11.76 -9.58
C SER A 342 -4.04 11.30 -10.42
N GLU A 343 -2.97 10.81 -9.80
CA GLU A 343 -1.82 10.29 -10.53
C GLU A 343 -2.11 9.02 -11.37
N TYR A 344 -3.25 8.34 -11.20
CA TYR A 344 -3.58 7.10 -11.94
C TYR A 344 -4.98 7.09 -12.59
N TYR A 345 -5.82 8.08 -12.34
CA TYR A 345 -7.22 8.10 -12.77
C TYR A 345 -7.62 9.51 -13.23
N ILE A 346 -8.44 9.58 -14.28
CA ILE A 346 -9.22 10.76 -14.66
C ILE A 346 -10.65 10.28 -14.91
N GLY A 347 -11.61 10.80 -14.15
CA GLY A 347 -13.05 10.60 -14.29
C GLY A 347 -13.70 11.79 -14.96
N VAL A 348 -14.75 11.56 -15.74
CA VAL A 348 -15.53 12.62 -16.40
C VAL A 348 -17.00 12.30 -16.24
N ASN A 349 -17.71 13.16 -15.51
CA ASN A 349 -19.13 12.97 -15.20
C ASN A 349 -19.96 13.90 -16.09
N CYS A 350 -20.94 13.33 -16.80
CA CYS A 350 -21.86 14.04 -17.68
C CYS A 350 -23.31 13.68 -17.28
N PRO A 351 -24.21 14.64 -17.01
CA PRO A 351 -25.59 14.35 -16.62
C PRO A 351 -26.31 13.51 -17.68
N GLY A 352 -27.06 12.49 -17.28
CA GLY A 352 -27.80 11.61 -18.15
C GLY A 352 -28.23 10.32 -17.45
N THR A 353 -29.52 9.97 -17.55
CA THR A 353 -30.10 8.74 -16.99
C THR A 353 -30.11 7.57 -17.98
N PHE A 354 -29.86 7.83 -19.27
CA PHE A 354 -29.90 6.85 -20.37
C PHE A 354 -31.22 6.06 -20.44
N SER A 355 -32.31 6.75 -20.10
CA SER A 355 -33.67 6.25 -20.18
C SER A 355 -34.07 5.99 -21.64
N ALA A 356 -35.08 5.14 -21.87
CA ALA A 356 -35.61 4.91 -23.22
C ALA A 356 -36.21 6.17 -23.88
N SER A 357 -36.51 7.21 -23.08
CA SER A 357 -36.95 8.53 -23.53
C SER A 357 -35.80 9.47 -23.95
N ASP A 358 -34.55 9.18 -23.61
CA ASP A 358 -33.42 10.03 -23.95
C ASP A 358 -33.13 9.99 -25.47
N PRO A 359 -32.75 11.13 -26.08
CA PRO A 359 -32.48 11.17 -27.52
C PRO A 359 -31.19 10.42 -27.90
N TYR A 360 -30.35 10.04 -26.93
CA TYR A 360 -29.10 9.30 -27.03
C TYR A 360 -29.14 8.07 -26.12
N SER A 361 -28.31 7.07 -26.40
CA SER A 361 -28.18 5.84 -25.62
C SER A 361 -26.96 5.84 -24.71
N GLY A 362 -25.99 6.74 -24.93
CA GLY A 362 -24.74 6.76 -24.17
C GLY A 362 -23.80 7.91 -24.53
N TYR A 363 -22.68 7.95 -23.83
CA TYR A 363 -21.57 8.87 -24.04
C TYR A 363 -20.28 8.14 -24.35
N GLU A 364 -19.43 8.73 -25.19
CA GLU A 364 -18.02 8.35 -25.30
C GLU A 364 -17.11 9.55 -25.11
N GLY A 365 -15.91 9.31 -24.58
CA GLY A 365 -14.92 10.32 -24.28
C GLY A 365 -13.54 9.97 -24.82
N TRP A 366 -12.83 11.00 -25.25
CA TRP A 366 -11.44 10.93 -25.68
C TRP A 366 -10.59 11.78 -24.74
N LEU A 367 -9.46 11.23 -24.29
CA LEU A 367 -8.47 11.89 -23.44
C LEU A 367 -7.09 11.80 -24.10
N SER A 368 -6.33 12.88 -24.18
CA SER A 368 -5.02 12.90 -24.86
C SER A 368 -4.01 13.86 -24.23
N GLU A 369 -2.71 13.57 -24.32
CA GLU A 369 -1.65 14.53 -23.94
C GLU A 369 -1.47 15.67 -24.96
N THR A 370 -2.13 15.60 -26.14
CA THR A 370 -2.07 16.64 -27.17
C THR A 370 -3.45 17.19 -27.49
N ARG A 371 -3.53 18.52 -27.68
CA ARG A 371 -4.81 19.22 -27.93
C ARG A 371 -5.50 18.79 -29.23
N ASN A 372 -4.74 18.22 -30.17
CA ASN A 372 -5.24 17.73 -31.45
C ASN A 372 -5.69 16.26 -31.39
N PHE A 373 -5.56 15.57 -30.24
CA PHE A 373 -5.85 14.14 -30.09
C PHE A 373 -5.06 13.25 -31.06
N ASP A 374 -3.85 13.68 -31.42
CA ASP A 374 -2.96 12.99 -32.38
C ASP A 374 -1.98 12.01 -31.71
N ARG A 375 -1.84 12.06 -30.38
CA ARG A 375 -0.89 11.24 -29.60
C ARG A 375 -1.45 10.86 -28.23
N TYR A 376 -1.08 9.67 -27.75
CA TYR A 376 -1.47 9.14 -26.43
C TYR A 376 -2.96 9.32 -26.13
N LEU A 377 -3.79 8.87 -27.07
CA LEU A 377 -5.23 8.94 -27.01
C LEU A 377 -5.79 7.73 -26.23
N GLU A 378 -6.56 8.02 -25.19
CA GLU A 378 -7.36 7.06 -24.44
C GLU A 378 -8.84 7.27 -24.78
N TYR A 379 -9.59 6.17 -24.81
CA TYR A 379 -11.01 6.12 -25.15
C TYR A 379 -11.76 5.42 -24.01
N ASP A 380 -12.95 5.93 -23.69
CA ASP A 380 -13.94 5.21 -22.88
C ASP A 380 -15.37 5.51 -23.35
N SER A 381 -16.33 4.66 -22.99
CA SER A 381 -17.76 4.90 -23.24
C SER A 381 -18.68 4.21 -22.24
N THR A 382 -19.76 4.88 -21.87
CA THR A 382 -20.87 4.35 -21.05
C THR A 382 -22.21 4.52 -21.75
N ASP A 383 -23.12 3.60 -21.52
CA ASP A 383 -24.56 3.60 -21.85
C ASP A 383 -25.42 3.36 -20.59
N SER A 384 -24.84 3.58 -19.40
CA SER A 384 -25.49 3.33 -18.10
C SER A 384 -25.33 4.50 -17.13
N ASP A 385 -26.38 4.73 -16.34
CA ASP A 385 -26.39 5.66 -15.22
C ASP A 385 -25.54 5.09 -14.08
N TRP A 386 -24.56 5.85 -13.62
CA TRP A 386 -23.63 5.43 -12.60
C TRP A 386 -24.33 5.35 -11.24
N ASN A 387 -24.64 4.14 -10.79
CA ASN A 387 -25.33 3.85 -9.54
C ASN A 387 -26.70 4.57 -9.38
N GLY A 388 -27.38 4.87 -10.49
CA GLY A 388 -28.69 5.53 -10.48
C GLY A 388 -28.67 6.99 -10.00
N GLN A 389 -27.53 7.67 -10.16
CA GLN A 389 -27.32 9.05 -9.69
C GLN A 389 -27.64 10.11 -10.76
N GLY A 390 -28.19 9.72 -11.91
CA GLY A 390 -28.54 10.62 -13.01
C GLY A 390 -27.35 11.10 -13.84
N TYR A 391 -26.22 10.38 -13.85
CA TYR A 391 -25.07 10.74 -14.68
C TYR A 391 -24.33 9.55 -15.30
N GLY A 392 -23.80 9.78 -16.50
CA GLY A 392 -22.85 8.89 -17.15
C GLY A 392 -21.42 9.22 -16.76
N LYS A 393 -20.69 8.22 -16.32
CA LYS A 393 -19.28 8.30 -15.93
C LYS A 393 -18.37 7.70 -17.01
N LEU A 394 -17.32 8.44 -17.36
CA LEU A 394 -16.23 7.96 -18.23
C LEU A 394 -14.94 7.91 -17.41
N SER A 395 -14.25 6.77 -17.41
CA SER A 395 -13.20 6.40 -16.45
C SER A 395 -11.87 6.02 -17.11
N PHE A 396 -10.92 6.96 -17.14
CA PHE A 396 -9.60 6.80 -17.77
C PHE A 396 -8.54 6.31 -16.78
N PHE A 397 -8.47 5.00 -16.55
CA PHE A 397 -7.48 4.37 -15.68
C PHE A 397 -6.11 4.18 -16.34
N SER A 398 -5.04 4.50 -15.62
CA SER A 398 -3.66 4.36 -16.09
C SER A 398 -2.78 3.60 -15.10
N ASN A 399 -2.09 2.59 -15.62
CA ASN A 399 -0.98 1.90 -14.92
C ASN A 399 0.31 2.75 -14.86
N TYR A 400 0.32 3.92 -15.50
CA TYR A 400 1.41 4.88 -15.53
C TYR A 400 1.06 6.12 -14.70
N ASP A 401 2.06 6.63 -14.00
CA ASP A 401 1.98 7.87 -13.24
C ASP A 401 1.73 9.08 -14.17
N ARG A 402 0.56 9.71 -14.01
CA ARG A 402 0.12 10.93 -14.73
C ARG A 402 0.68 12.22 -14.14
N SER A 403 1.38 12.17 -12.98
CA SER A 403 1.84 13.35 -12.22
C SER A 403 2.51 14.41 -13.09
N GLY A 404 2.05 15.65 -12.99
CA GLY A 404 2.61 16.81 -13.70
C GLY A 404 2.32 16.87 -15.20
N THR A 405 1.37 16.08 -15.70
CA THR A 405 1.00 16.03 -17.12
C THR A 405 -0.30 16.78 -17.38
N THR A 406 -0.37 17.52 -18.50
CA THR A 406 -1.61 18.13 -18.97
C THR A 406 -2.25 17.24 -20.03
N TYR A 407 -3.54 17.01 -19.88
CA TYR A 407 -4.41 16.28 -20.80
C TYR A 407 -5.48 17.19 -21.38
N TYR A 408 -6.02 16.77 -22.51
CA TYR A 408 -7.10 17.38 -23.26
C TYR A 408 -8.20 16.33 -23.44
N LEU A 409 -9.43 16.75 -23.18
CA LEU A 409 -10.61 15.90 -23.05
C LEU A 409 -11.71 16.44 -23.96
N LYS A 410 -12.44 15.56 -24.64
CA LYS A 410 -13.72 15.86 -25.29
C LYS A 410 -14.67 14.67 -25.16
N VAL A 411 -15.97 14.93 -25.15
CA VAL A 411 -17.02 13.91 -25.05
C VAL A 411 -18.06 14.09 -26.16
N ARG A 412 -18.76 13.03 -26.56
CA ARG A 412 -19.92 13.10 -27.45
C ARG A 412 -20.98 12.07 -27.07
N SER A 413 -22.21 12.33 -27.45
CA SER A 413 -23.31 11.37 -27.36
C SER A 413 -23.28 10.38 -28.52
N PHE A 414 -23.87 9.22 -28.29
CA PHE A 414 -24.23 8.27 -29.33
C PHE A 414 -25.63 7.70 -29.09
N LYS A 415 -26.32 7.30 -30.15
CA LYS A 415 -27.55 6.51 -30.10
C LYS A 415 -27.31 5.13 -30.67
N LEU A 416 -27.83 4.09 -30.03
CA LEU A 416 -27.76 2.72 -30.56
C LEU A 416 -28.90 2.46 -31.56
N ASN A 417 -28.54 1.87 -32.69
CA ASN A 417 -29.46 1.28 -33.66
C ASN A 417 -29.03 -0.18 -33.87
N GLY A 418 -29.68 -1.10 -33.15
CA GLY A 418 -29.14 -2.44 -32.93
C GLY A 418 -27.76 -2.36 -32.26
N THR A 419 -26.75 -2.98 -32.86
CA THR A 419 -25.34 -2.92 -32.40
C THR A 419 -24.56 -1.71 -32.93
N THR A 420 -25.15 -0.87 -33.77
CA THR A 420 -24.46 0.27 -34.40
C THR A 420 -24.65 1.55 -33.60
N LYS A 421 -23.55 2.25 -33.28
CA LYS A 421 -23.58 3.60 -32.72
C LYS A 421 -23.75 4.64 -33.84
N ILE A 422 -24.73 5.52 -33.69
CA ILE A 422 -24.90 6.76 -34.45
C ILE A 422 -24.40 7.90 -33.57
N TYR A 423 -23.39 8.64 -34.00
CA TYR A 423 -22.66 9.60 -33.16
C TYR A 423 -23.16 11.03 -33.29
N GLY A 424 -23.17 11.74 -32.18
CA GLY A 424 -23.40 13.17 -32.11
C GLY A 424 -22.12 14.02 -32.30
N PRO A 425 -22.28 15.36 -32.31
CA PRO A 425 -21.18 16.31 -32.28
C PRO A 425 -20.32 16.20 -31.01
N TRP A 426 -19.02 16.51 -31.14
CA TRP A 426 -18.07 16.58 -30.03
C TRP A 426 -18.28 17.85 -29.18
N SER A 427 -18.05 17.72 -27.87
CA SER A 427 -17.92 18.84 -26.95
C SER A 427 -16.73 19.74 -27.29
N SER A 428 -16.74 20.95 -26.72
CA SER A 428 -15.52 21.75 -26.61
C SER A 428 -14.43 20.97 -25.85
N ILE A 429 -13.17 21.27 -26.16
CA ILE A 429 -12.01 20.62 -25.53
C ILE A 429 -11.84 21.18 -24.11
N LYS A 430 -11.93 20.31 -23.11
CA LYS A 430 -11.59 20.58 -21.71
C LYS A 430 -10.10 20.29 -21.49
N THR A 431 -9.39 21.18 -20.79
CA THR A 431 -8.01 20.95 -20.37
C THR A 431 -7.99 20.48 -18.92
N VAL A 432 -7.18 19.46 -18.61
CA VAL A 432 -7.01 18.87 -17.28
C VAL A 432 -5.51 18.85 -16.96
N SER A 433 -5.06 19.45 -15.86
CA SER A 433 -3.64 19.43 -15.47
C SER A 433 -3.45 18.63 -14.19
N VAL A 434 -3.04 17.38 -14.34
CA VAL A 434 -2.79 16.49 -13.21
C VAL A 434 -1.58 17.01 -12.43
N GLY A 435 -1.79 17.26 -11.15
CA GLY A 435 -0.77 17.78 -10.25
C GLY A 435 0.42 16.83 -10.06
N ASN A 436 1.55 17.34 -9.59
CA ASN A 436 2.74 16.53 -9.31
C ASN A 436 2.93 16.30 -7.80
N TYR A 437 2.38 15.18 -7.32
CA TYR A 437 2.36 14.78 -5.92
C TYR A 437 3.75 14.41 -5.35
N ARG A 438 4.80 14.31 -6.17
CA ARG A 438 6.12 13.77 -5.78
C ARG A 438 7.22 14.81 -5.64
N VAL A 439 7.09 15.95 -6.32
CA VAL A 439 8.11 17.01 -6.34
C VAL A 439 7.62 18.15 -5.47
N ALA A 440 8.38 18.51 -4.44
CA ALA A 440 8.12 19.73 -3.69
C ALA A 440 8.48 20.94 -4.58
N SER A 441 7.54 21.87 -4.74
CA SER A 441 7.73 23.13 -5.45
C SER A 441 8.34 24.18 -4.53
N SER A 442 9.11 25.12 -5.10
CA SER A 442 9.58 26.33 -4.41
C SER A 442 8.56 27.47 -4.43
N ALA A 443 7.42 27.28 -5.10
CA ALA A 443 6.31 28.22 -5.09
C ALA A 443 5.74 28.39 -3.67
N LYS A 444 5.08 29.53 -3.44
CA LYS A 444 4.27 29.76 -2.23
C LYS A 444 2.86 29.22 -2.44
N ALA A 445 2.20 28.85 -1.37
CA ALA A 445 0.79 28.50 -1.41
C ALA A 445 -0.04 29.70 -1.88
N LYS A 446 -1.02 29.44 -2.73
CA LYS A 446 -1.85 30.45 -3.38
C LYS A 446 -3.14 30.72 -2.60
N TYR A 447 -3.69 29.71 -1.95
CA TYR A 447 -5.00 29.74 -1.32
C TYR A 447 -4.92 29.66 0.21
N SER A 448 -6.00 30.07 0.86
CA SER A 448 -6.18 30.04 2.31
C SER A 448 -6.81 28.73 2.78
N TYR A 449 -6.46 28.28 3.99
CA TYR A 449 -7.02 27.05 4.58
C TYR A 449 -7.29 27.19 6.09
N LYS A 450 -8.56 27.07 6.47
CA LYS A 450 -9.01 26.92 7.87
C LYS A 450 -9.84 25.65 7.99
N PHE A 451 -9.69 24.97 9.12
CA PHE A 451 -10.29 23.66 9.37
C PHE A 451 -11.19 23.75 10.59
N TYR A 452 -12.34 23.09 10.50
CA TYR A 452 -13.35 23.07 11.54
C TYR A 452 -13.88 21.65 11.72
N PHE A 453 -14.00 21.20 12.97
CA PHE A 453 -14.78 20.01 13.29
C PHE A 453 -16.25 20.41 13.39
N LEU A 454 -17.13 19.59 12.80
CA LEU A 454 -18.55 19.90 12.67
C LEU A 454 -19.39 19.45 13.88
N ASP A 455 -18.89 18.51 14.66
CA ASP A 455 -19.61 17.97 15.81
C ASP A 455 -19.74 18.97 16.95
N THR A 456 -20.97 19.08 17.47
CA THR A 456 -21.32 19.99 18.57
C THR A 456 -20.84 19.49 19.94
N ALA A 457 -20.75 18.16 20.12
CA ALA A 457 -20.33 17.51 21.35
C ALA A 457 -18.82 17.65 21.68
N GLY A 458 -18.01 18.23 20.79
CA GLY A 458 -16.59 18.47 21.04
C GLY A 458 -15.70 17.21 21.03
N ILE A 459 -16.21 16.09 20.53
CA ILE A 459 -15.58 14.77 20.45
C ILE A 459 -14.22 14.90 19.76
N GLY A 460 -13.17 14.35 20.39
CA GLY A 460 -11.81 14.34 19.83
C GLY A 460 -11.66 13.45 18.61
N LEU A 461 -10.44 13.37 18.07
CA LEU A 461 -10.08 12.36 17.07
C LEU A 461 -9.73 11.05 17.78
N TYR A 462 -10.17 9.92 17.23
CA TYR A 462 -9.88 8.58 17.73
C TYR A 462 -9.36 7.67 16.62
N GLY A 463 -8.48 6.74 16.98
CA GLY A 463 -8.01 5.72 16.04
C GLY A 463 -9.15 4.81 15.58
N GLY A 464 -9.31 4.61 14.28
CA GLY A 464 -10.37 3.78 13.68
C GLY A 464 -11.75 4.44 13.63
N VAL A 465 -11.83 5.78 13.71
CA VAL A 465 -13.10 6.52 13.67
C VAL A 465 -12.98 7.70 12.71
N SER A 466 -13.84 7.72 11.68
CA SER A 466 -13.96 8.84 10.74
C SER A 466 -14.47 10.11 11.42
N LYS A 467 -14.00 11.27 10.94
CA LYS A 467 -14.39 12.57 11.46
C LYS A 467 -14.70 13.54 10.32
N ALA A 468 -15.94 14.07 10.30
CA ALA A 468 -16.33 15.17 9.43
C ALA A 468 -15.49 16.43 9.70
N VAL A 469 -14.90 16.99 8.64
CA VAL A 469 -14.09 18.21 8.68
C VAL A 469 -14.53 19.16 7.57
N TYR A 470 -14.83 20.40 7.94
CA TYR A 470 -15.01 21.50 6.99
C TYR A 470 -13.69 22.22 6.74
N ILE A 471 -13.34 22.35 5.47
CA ILE A 471 -12.18 23.06 4.95
C ILE A 471 -12.68 24.36 4.33
N GLN A 472 -12.63 25.47 5.08
CA GLN A 472 -12.85 26.80 4.51
C GLN A 472 -11.63 27.18 3.66
N THR A 473 -11.84 27.39 2.37
CA THR A 473 -10.80 27.72 1.38
C THR A 473 -11.37 28.42 0.15
N ASP A 474 -10.58 29.31 -0.42
CA ASP A 474 -10.78 29.95 -1.72
C ASP A 474 -10.19 29.16 -2.90
N ASN A 475 -9.60 27.98 -2.66
CA ASN A 475 -9.18 27.08 -3.73
C ASN A 475 -10.42 26.58 -4.51
N PRO A 476 -10.51 26.82 -5.83
CA PRO A 476 -11.67 26.40 -6.63
C PRO A 476 -11.62 24.91 -7.04
N ASP A 477 -10.48 24.25 -6.94
CA ASP A 477 -10.27 22.91 -7.46
C ASP A 477 -9.93 21.91 -6.34
N PRO A 478 -10.87 21.06 -5.91
CA PRO A 478 -10.64 20.15 -4.80
C PRO A 478 -9.64 19.04 -5.16
N ASN A 479 -9.47 18.69 -6.45
CA ASN A 479 -8.46 17.73 -6.93
C ASN A 479 -7.01 18.22 -6.69
N SER A 480 -6.84 19.50 -6.37
CA SER A 480 -5.55 20.10 -6.02
C SER A 480 -5.27 20.10 -4.51
N ILE A 481 -6.18 19.61 -3.66
CA ILE A 481 -6.05 19.63 -2.20
C ILE A 481 -5.71 18.22 -1.68
N GLN A 482 -4.56 18.08 -1.00
CA GLN A 482 -4.18 16.82 -0.35
C GLN A 482 -3.89 17.04 1.14
N LEU A 483 -4.49 16.23 2.01
CA LEU A 483 -4.11 16.11 3.42
C LEU A 483 -3.20 14.89 3.61
N LEU A 484 -1.95 15.12 4.00
CA LEU A 484 -0.95 14.06 4.17
C LEU A 484 -0.42 14.00 5.61
N SER A 485 -0.73 12.91 6.30
CA SER A 485 -0.29 12.59 7.64
C SER A 485 1.13 12.01 7.67
N ASN A 486 2.00 12.60 8.50
CA ASN A 486 3.38 12.15 8.78
C ASN A 486 4.23 11.87 7.52
N GLY A 487 3.96 12.62 6.44
CA GLY A 487 4.60 12.49 5.13
C GLY A 487 4.36 11.15 4.43
N LYS A 488 3.32 10.39 4.79
CA LYS A 488 3.11 9.00 4.31
C LYS A 488 1.67 8.60 4.03
N THR A 489 0.73 8.96 4.89
CA THR A 489 -0.66 8.48 4.81
C THR A 489 -1.53 9.61 4.31
N VAL A 490 -2.14 9.43 3.14
CA VAL A 490 -3.14 10.37 2.61
C VAL A 490 -4.41 10.19 3.46
N LEU A 491 -4.85 11.25 4.13
CA LEU A 491 -6.04 11.22 5.00
C LEU A 491 -7.33 11.48 4.22
N ILE A 492 -7.24 12.33 3.20
CA ILE A 492 -8.32 12.62 2.26
C ILE A 492 -7.77 12.31 0.88
N ASN A 493 -8.22 11.20 0.29
CA ASN A 493 -7.73 10.71 -0.99
C ASN A 493 -8.74 11.01 -2.10
N LEU A 494 -8.32 11.81 -3.07
CA LEU A 494 -9.10 12.21 -4.25
C LEU A 494 -9.26 11.06 -5.28
N SER A 495 -8.57 9.93 -5.06
CA SER A 495 -8.48 8.82 -6.04
C SER A 495 -9.21 7.54 -5.65
N ASN A 496 -9.92 7.51 -4.52
CA ASN A 496 -10.68 6.32 -4.13
C ASN A 496 -12.07 6.35 -4.73
N LEU A 497 -12.42 5.31 -5.50
CA LEU A 497 -13.73 5.03 -6.09
C LEU A 497 -14.77 4.60 -5.04
N GLY A 498 -14.86 5.35 -3.95
CA GLY A 498 -15.81 5.17 -2.86
C GLY A 498 -16.06 6.54 -2.26
N GLY A 499 -17.24 7.08 -2.52
CA GLY A 499 -17.63 8.43 -2.16
C GLY A 499 -17.43 8.76 -0.69
N GLY A 500 -17.21 10.04 -0.40
CA GLY A 500 -17.28 10.53 0.98
C GLY A 500 -18.69 10.38 1.56
N GLN A 501 -18.77 10.36 2.89
CA GLN A 501 -20.04 10.34 3.60
C GLN A 501 -20.80 11.65 3.34
N TYR A 502 -22.02 11.52 2.82
CA TYR A 502 -23.01 12.61 2.80
C TYR A 502 -23.71 12.69 4.15
N TYR A 503 -24.04 13.91 4.58
CA TYR A 503 -24.72 14.17 5.85
C TYR A 503 -25.99 14.98 5.64
N ASP A 504 -27.07 14.60 6.30
CA ASP A 504 -28.39 15.19 6.15
C ASP A 504 -28.48 16.61 6.74
N ASP A 505 -27.55 16.99 7.62
CA ASP A 505 -27.39 18.36 8.14
C ASP A 505 -26.50 19.27 7.27
N ILE A 506 -26.11 18.86 6.07
CA ILE A 506 -25.29 19.66 5.17
C ILE A 506 -26.08 20.08 3.91
N GLU A 507 -25.76 21.27 3.40
CA GLU A 507 -26.20 21.78 2.10
C GLU A 507 -25.00 21.76 1.14
N TYR A 508 -25.06 20.88 0.15
CA TYR A 508 -24.02 20.70 -0.86
C TYR A 508 -24.35 21.51 -2.11
N LEU A 509 -23.36 22.24 -2.64
CA LEU A 509 -23.53 23.07 -3.84
C LEU A 509 -23.45 22.23 -5.14
N ASN A 510 -22.77 21.10 -5.08
CA ASN A 510 -22.75 20.07 -6.10
C ASN A 510 -23.12 18.75 -5.39
N ALA A 511 -24.40 18.37 -5.40
CA ALA A 511 -24.82 17.11 -4.80
C ALA A 511 -24.21 15.90 -5.54
N ASP A 512 -24.00 16.03 -6.85
CA ASP A 512 -23.58 14.95 -7.77
C ASP A 512 -22.09 14.57 -7.66
N ASP A 513 -21.38 15.08 -6.66
CA ASP A 513 -19.93 14.89 -6.39
C ASP A 513 -19.63 13.54 -5.70
N TYR A 514 -20.38 12.49 -6.07
CA TYR A 514 -20.49 11.23 -5.33
C TYR A 514 -19.21 10.36 -5.33
N ASP A 515 -18.28 10.60 -6.24
CA ASP A 515 -17.00 9.89 -6.32
C ASP A 515 -15.84 10.68 -5.70
N HIS A 516 -16.11 11.86 -5.14
CA HIS A 516 -15.10 12.75 -4.59
C HIS A 516 -15.06 12.66 -3.05
N SER A 517 -13.87 12.86 -2.45
CA SER A 517 -13.69 12.83 -0.99
C SER A 517 -13.76 14.21 -0.31
N LEU A 518 -14.02 15.25 -1.11
CA LEU A 518 -14.24 16.63 -0.70
C LEU A 518 -15.44 17.19 -1.47
N HIS A 519 -16.61 17.21 -0.86
CA HIS A 519 -17.84 17.70 -1.50
C HIS A 519 -17.93 19.23 -1.36
N LYS A 520 -18.40 19.91 -2.42
CA LYS A 520 -18.47 21.37 -2.43
C LYS A 520 -19.57 21.92 -1.52
N VAL A 521 -19.21 22.82 -0.61
CA VAL A 521 -20.17 23.58 0.22
C VAL A 521 -19.90 25.10 0.13
N LYS A 522 -20.79 25.91 0.70
CA LYS A 522 -20.64 27.36 0.77
C LYS A 522 -19.34 27.75 1.48
N GLY A 523 -18.40 28.35 0.73
CA GLY A 523 -17.13 28.86 1.27
C GLY A 523 -15.99 27.83 1.41
N GLY A 524 -16.16 26.60 0.92
CA GLY A 524 -15.12 25.58 1.05
C GLY A 524 -15.55 24.18 0.58
N TYR A 525 -15.11 23.17 1.33
CA TYR A 525 -15.41 21.74 1.09
C TYR A 525 -15.62 21.01 2.42
N VAL A 526 -16.40 19.93 2.41
CA VAL A 526 -16.51 18.97 3.52
C VAL A 526 -15.99 17.61 3.08
N GLY A 527 -15.25 16.95 3.96
CA GLY A 527 -14.84 15.56 3.79
C GLY A 527 -14.56 14.91 5.15
N GLU A 528 -14.16 13.64 5.14
CA GLU A 528 -13.82 12.89 6.36
C GLU A 528 -12.32 12.68 6.50
N VAL A 529 -11.82 12.71 7.74
CA VAL A 529 -10.47 12.24 8.08
C VAL A 529 -10.57 11.03 9.02
N GLU A 530 -9.80 9.99 8.73
CA GLU A 530 -9.66 8.82 9.59
C GLU A 530 -8.17 8.56 9.88
N PHE A 531 -7.86 8.09 11.09
CA PHE A 531 -6.51 7.71 11.50
C PHE A 531 -6.51 6.26 11.98
N GLU A 532 -5.63 5.42 11.44
CA GLU A 532 -5.57 3.99 11.82
C GLU A 532 -5.32 3.76 13.32
N LYS A 533 -4.64 4.68 14.01
CA LYS A 533 -4.15 4.52 15.39
C LYS A 533 -4.07 5.83 16.17
N ALA A 534 -3.98 5.71 17.48
CA ALA A 534 -3.64 6.80 18.38
C ALA A 534 -2.22 7.34 18.14
N GLY A 535 -2.03 8.64 18.40
CA GLY A 535 -0.73 9.31 18.31
C GLY A 535 -0.85 10.81 18.04
N ASN A 536 0.30 11.47 17.97
CA ASN A 536 0.40 12.85 17.51
C ASN A 536 0.78 12.84 16.03
N TYR A 537 0.09 13.64 15.23
CA TYR A 537 0.17 13.64 13.78
C TYR A 537 0.39 15.04 13.24
N ASP A 538 1.48 15.20 12.47
CA ASP A 538 1.66 16.36 11.61
C ASP A 538 0.90 16.09 10.30
N VAL A 539 -0.15 16.87 10.06
CA VAL A 539 -0.98 16.79 8.86
C VAL A 539 -0.62 17.94 7.93
N GLU A 540 0.12 17.64 6.87
CA GLU A 540 0.44 18.59 5.82
C GLU A 540 -0.79 18.82 4.93
N VAL A 541 -1.21 20.08 4.83
CA VAL A 541 -2.19 20.55 3.86
C VAL A 541 -1.42 21.01 2.64
N ARG A 542 -1.56 20.29 1.53
CA ARG A 542 -0.79 20.51 0.31
C ARG A 542 -1.68 21.00 -0.81
N GLU A 543 -1.19 22.04 -1.50
CA GLU A 543 -1.66 22.39 -2.84
C GLU A 543 -0.84 21.60 -3.84
N ILE A 544 -1.50 20.86 -4.73
CA ILE A 544 -0.83 20.10 -5.78
C ILE A 544 -0.95 20.86 -7.10
N HIS A 545 0.16 21.42 -7.55
CA HIS A 545 0.28 22.09 -8.85
C HIS A 545 0.98 21.15 -9.84
N LYS A 546 0.92 21.46 -11.15
CA LYS A 546 1.54 20.64 -12.20
C LYS A 546 3.06 20.52 -12.03
N GLU A 547 3.70 21.59 -11.57
CA GLU A 547 5.15 21.69 -11.37
C GLU A 547 5.61 20.95 -10.11
N GLY A 548 4.72 20.77 -9.13
CA GLY A 548 5.01 20.18 -7.83
C GLY A 548 3.98 20.59 -6.77
N TYR A 549 4.07 20.02 -5.58
CA TYR A 549 3.22 20.38 -4.45
C TYR A 549 3.85 21.47 -3.56
N VAL A 550 3.02 22.27 -2.90
CA VAL A 550 3.41 23.21 -1.85
C VAL A 550 2.65 22.89 -0.58
N THR A 551 3.35 22.75 0.55
CA THR A 551 2.69 22.63 1.87
C THR A 551 2.21 24.01 2.31
N ALA A 552 0.91 24.27 2.19
CA ALA A 552 0.27 25.53 2.56
C ALA A 552 0.17 25.71 4.08
N LYS A 553 0.01 24.59 4.81
CA LYS A 553 -0.16 24.58 6.26
C LYS A 553 0.22 23.21 6.81
N THR A 554 0.63 23.17 8.08
CA THR A 554 0.68 21.95 8.86
C THR A 554 -0.28 22.09 10.04
N LEU A 555 -1.08 21.07 10.30
CA LEU A 555 -1.94 20.95 11.48
C LEU A 555 -1.30 19.92 12.42
N HIS A 556 -1.47 20.11 13.74
CA HIS A 556 -0.84 19.27 14.76
C HIS A 556 -1.93 18.60 15.60
N TRP A 557 -2.44 17.48 15.10
CA TRP A 557 -3.59 16.81 15.71
C TRP A 557 -3.18 15.65 16.61
N THR A 558 -3.81 15.58 17.78
CA THR A 558 -3.69 14.45 18.71
C THR A 558 -4.88 13.51 18.51
N VAL A 559 -4.58 12.26 18.14
CA VAL A 559 -5.55 11.18 17.98
C VAL A 559 -5.46 10.29 19.20
N LYS A 560 -6.60 10.08 19.87
CA LYS A 560 -6.72 9.25 21.06
C LYS A 560 -6.87 7.77 20.73
N ASP A 561 -6.60 6.93 21.72
CA ASP A 561 -6.84 5.49 21.62
C ASP A 561 -8.30 5.18 21.99
N TYR A 562 -9.04 4.62 21.04
CA TYR A 562 -10.48 4.34 21.19
C TYR A 562 -10.73 3.36 22.35
N ASN A 563 -9.98 2.25 22.40
CA ASN A 563 -10.18 1.22 23.40
C ASN A 563 -9.80 1.70 24.81
N THR A 564 -8.77 2.53 24.94
CA THR A 564 -8.35 3.08 26.25
C THR A 564 -9.44 3.93 26.89
N ASP A 565 -10.00 4.89 26.14
CA ASP A 565 -11.06 5.76 26.66
C ASP A 565 -12.40 5.01 26.80
N LEU A 566 -12.73 4.09 25.87
CA LEU A 566 -13.90 3.21 25.99
C LEU A 566 -13.83 2.35 27.26
N TYR A 567 -12.72 1.66 27.50
CA TYR A 567 -12.58 0.77 28.66
C TYR A 567 -12.58 1.54 29.98
N ALA A 568 -11.98 2.74 30.02
CA ALA A 568 -12.05 3.60 31.19
C ALA A 568 -13.48 4.06 31.51
N TRP A 569 -14.27 4.38 30.48
CA TRP A 569 -15.69 4.70 30.61
C TRP A 569 -16.52 3.47 31.08
N MET A 570 -16.26 2.29 30.52
CA MET A 570 -16.90 1.03 30.95
C MET A 570 -16.57 0.69 32.41
N ASP A 571 -15.30 0.81 32.81
CA ASP A 571 -14.85 0.56 34.19
C ASP A 571 -15.54 1.51 35.18
N GLN A 572 -15.75 2.78 34.81
CA GLN A 572 -16.48 3.75 35.63
C GLN A 572 -17.94 3.33 35.84
N ILE A 573 -18.61 2.84 34.79
CA ILE A 573 -20.00 2.36 34.89
C ILE A 573 -20.08 1.10 35.77
N ILE A 574 -19.19 0.13 35.57
CA ILE A 574 -19.15 -1.09 36.40
C ILE A 574 -18.88 -0.71 37.86
N ALA A 575 -17.92 0.18 38.13
CA ALA A 575 -17.57 0.59 39.49
C ALA A 575 -18.66 1.43 40.19
N ALA A 576 -19.44 2.21 39.44
CA ALA A 576 -20.50 3.06 39.99
C ALA A 576 -21.79 2.29 40.29
N ASN A 577 -22.10 1.25 39.52
CA ASN A 577 -23.38 0.53 39.59
C ASN A 577 -23.26 -0.88 40.20
N THR A 578 -22.06 -1.33 40.60
CA THR A 578 -21.85 -2.68 41.14
C THR A 578 -20.97 -2.72 42.38
N ASN A 579 -20.97 -3.87 43.06
CA ASN A 579 -20.15 -4.11 44.26
C ASN A 579 -19.52 -5.52 44.26
N SER A 580 -18.70 -5.81 45.26
CA SER A 580 -17.96 -7.09 45.37
C SER A 580 -18.82 -8.30 45.73
N SER A 581 -20.01 -8.13 46.32
CA SER A 581 -20.93 -9.23 46.63
C SER A 581 -21.80 -9.69 45.45
N MET A 582 -21.98 -8.85 44.43
CA MET A 582 -22.74 -9.21 43.23
C MET A 582 -22.02 -10.27 42.39
N THR A 583 -22.79 -11.27 41.94
CA THR A 583 -22.43 -12.23 40.89
C THR A 583 -22.20 -11.54 39.54
N SER A 584 -21.59 -12.24 38.59
CA SER A 584 -21.36 -11.71 37.25
C SER A 584 -22.66 -11.39 36.49
N PHE A 585 -23.72 -12.18 36.67
CA PHE A 585 -25.03 -11.85 36.11
C PHE A 585 -25.64 -10.60 36.76
N GLU A 586 -25.69 -10.49 38.09
CA GLU A 586 -26.21 -9.28 38.76
C GLU A 586 -25.44 -8.00 38.38
N LYS A 587 -24.12 -8.11 38.16
CA LYS A 587 -23.30 -7.02 37.62
C LYS A 587 -23.70 -6.63 36.20
N MET A 588 -23.99 -7.62 35.36
CA MET A 588 -24.43 -7.36 33.98
C MET A 588 -25.84 -6.78 33.94
N ASP A 589 -26.75 -7.27 34.80
CA ASP A 589 -28.11 -6.77 34.97
C ASP A 589 -28.06 -5.27 35.35
N ALA A 590 -27.26 -4.89 36.37
CA ALA A 590 -27.09 -3.49 36.80
C ALA A 590 -26.41 -2.58 35.76
N VAL A 591 -25.47 -3.11 34.97
CA VAL A 591 -24.87 -2.38 33.83
C VAL A 591 -25.92 -2.15 32.73
N CYS A 592 -26.75 -3.15 32.43
CA CYS A 592 -27.82 -2.99 31.44
C CYS A 592 -28.86 -1.98 31.90
N GLU A 593 -29.31 -2.04 33.16
CA GLU A 593 -30.22 -1.06 33.77
C GLU A 593 -29.68 0.37 33.64
N TYR A 594 -28.39 0.57 33.95
CA TYR A 594 -27.73 1.87 33.73
C TYR A 594 -27.82 2.30 32.25
N LEU A 595 -27.46 1.43 31.31
CA LEU A 595 -27.44 1.75 29.87
C LEU A 595 -28.84 2.00 29.29
N THR A 596 -29.88 1.35 29.81
CA THR A 596 -31.28 1.51 29.35
C THR A 596 -32.05 2.61 30.08
N SER A 597 -31.52 3.18 31.16
CA SER A 597 -32.18 4.30 31.85
C SER A 597 -32.37 5.51 30.95
N GLU A 598 -33.48 6.22 31.14
CA GLU A 598 -33.97 7.26 30.24
C GLU A 598 -32.92 8.35 29.94
N ASP A 599 -33.00 8.93 28.73
CA ASP A 599 -32.14 9.97 28.19
C ASP A 599 -30.63 9.67 28.10
N ARG A 600 -30.15 8.48 28.49
CA ARG A 600 -28.71 8.16 28.40
C ARG A 600 -28.24 7.83 26.99
N PHE A 601 -28.98 7.02 26.25
CA PHE A 601 -28.60 6.52 24.92
C PHE A 601 -29.77 6.57 23.94
N SER A 602 -29.50 7.06 22.73
CA SER A 602 -30.47 7.12 21.65
C SER A 602 -30.26 5.97 20.66
N TYR A 603 -31.31 5.18 20.44
CA TYR A 603 -31.32 4.10 19.46
C TYR A 603 -31.77 4.62 18.09
N HIS A 604 -30.81 4.65 17.16
CA HIS A 604 -30.84 5.35 15.86
C HIS A 604 -31.12 6.86 15.96
N THR A 605 -30.43 7.66 15.15
CA THR A 605 -30.76 9.08 14.98
C THR A 605 -31.82 9.19 13.89
N MET A 606 -32.99 9.72 14.26
CA MET A 606 -34.18 9.78 13.39
C MET A 606 -34.64 11.23 13.21
N SER A 607 -35.20 11.53 12.04
CA SER A 607 -35.89 12.78 11.75
C SER A 607 -37.17 12.47 11.00
N ASN A 608 -38.33 12.87 11.53
CA ASN A 608 -39.64 12.67 10.92
C ASN A 608 -39.94 11.20 10.55
N GLY A 609 -39.40 10.24 11.31
CA GLY A 609 -39.56 8.80 11.06
C GLY A 609 -38.53 8.16 10.13
N GLU A 610 -37.60 8.92 9.55
CA GLU A 610 -36.51 8.40 8.71
C GLU A 610 -35.15 8.42 9.44
N THR A 611 -34.28 7.45 9.18
CA THR A 611 -32.92 7.42 9.77
C THR A 611 -32.02 8.42 9.07
N VAL A 612 -31.33 9.27 9.85
CA VAL A 612 -30.44 10.32 9.32
C VAL A 612 -29.01 10.17 9.83
N THR A 613 -28.05 10.64 9.03
CA THR A 613 -26.61 10.66 9.33
C THR A 613 -26.13 12.11 9.39
N LEU A 614 -25.70 12.56 10.57
CA LEU A 614 -25.44 13.98 10.85
C LEU A 614 -23.96 14.23 11.16
N ALA A 615 -23.37 15.27 10.56
CA ALA A 615 -22.01 15.70 10.86
C ALA A 615 -21.90 16.41 12.22
N SER A 616 -22.97 17.10 12.64
CA SER A 616 -23.08 17.82 13.90
C SER A 616 -23.32 16.92 15.11
N ILE A 617 -23.92 15.74 14.89
CA ILE A 617 -24.23 14.71 15.90
C ILE A 617 -23.81 13.33 15.34
N PRO A 618 -22.48 13.04 15.30
CA PRO A 618 -21.98 11.82 14.67
C PRO A 618 -22.35 10.57 15.47
N ASN A 619 -22.60 9.45 14.80
CA ASN A 619 -22.94 8.19 15.47
C ASN A 619 -21.75 7.57 16.25
N GLY A 620 -20.51 7.97 15.98
CA GLY A 620 -19.30 7.45 16.63
C GLY A 620 -18.38 8.54 17.21
N PRO A 621 -17.60 8.24 18.27
CA PRO A 621 -17.64 7.04 19.11
C PRO A 621 -18.94 6.94 19.93
N CYS A 622 -19.58 5.76 19.95
CA CYS A 622 -20.89 5.56 20.60
C CYS A 622 -20.92 5.88 22.11
N PHE A 623 -19.78 5.77 22.80
CA PHE A 623 -19.63 6.10 24.22
C PHE A 623 -19.48 7.61 24.51
N LEU A 624 -19.36 8.45 23.47
CA LEU A 624 -19.32 9.92 23.58
C LEU A 624 -20.45 10.61 22.82
N SER A 625 -20.91 10.03 21.71
CA SER A 625 -22.09 10.48 20.97
C SER A 625 -23.40 10.06 21.63
N HIS A 626 -23.35 9.01 22.46
CA HIS A 626 -24.50 8.32 23.03
C HIS A 626 -25.49 7.79 21.97
N ARG A 627 -25.03 7.58 20.73
CA ARG A 627 -25.81 7.01 19.62
C ARG A 627 -25.48 5.55 19.41
N TRP A 628 -26.49 4.68 19.54
CA TRP A 628 -26.36 3.23 19.46
C TRP A 628 -27.30 2.66 18.39
N ASN A 629 -26.95 1.48 17.88
CA ASN A 629 -27.75 0.71 16.94
C ASN A 629 -27.64 -0.79 17.28
N SER A 630 -28.35 -1.64 16.54
CA SER A 630 -28.41 -3.08 16.82
C SER A 630 -27.10 -3.82 16.54
N TYR A 631 -26.14 -3.20 15.84
CA TYR A 631 -24.78 -3.72 15.66
C TYR A 631 -23.87 -3.38 16.85
N VAL A 632 -23.94 -2.15 17.34
CA VAL A 632 -23.13 -1.67 18.48
C VAL A 632 -23.58 -2.29 19.80
N SER A 633 -24.89 -2.42 20.03
CA SER A 633 -25.48 -2.97 21.27
C SER A 633 -24.86 -4.31 21.72
N PRO A 634 -24.98 -5.42 20.96
CA PRO A 634 -24.49 -6.72 21.39
C PRO A 634 -22.96 -6.74 21.51
N TYR A 635 -22.25 -6.02 20.66
CA TYR A 635 -20.78 -5.90 20.74
C TYR A 635 -20.34 -5.24 22.06
N MET A 636 -20.94 -4.10 22.42
CA MET A 636 -20.57 -3.38 23.65
C MET A 636 -20.95 -4.18 24.90
N LEU A 637 -22.07 -4.91 24.89
CA LEU A 637 -22.47 -5.79 25.99
C LEU A 637 -21.51 -6.98 26.16
N CYS A 638 -21.01 -7.58 25.07
CA CYS A 638 -19.94 -8.58 25.18
C CYS A 638 -18.67 -8.01 25.82
N VAL A 639 -18.26 -6.78 25.44
CA VAL A 639 -17.07 -6.13 26.03
C VAL A 639 -17.32 -5.80 27.51
N PHE A 640 -18.51 -5.33 27.90
CA PHE A 640 -18.86 -5.18 29.33
C PHE A 640 -18.75 -6.50 30.09
N ALA A 641 -19.26 -7.61 29.54
CA ALA A 641 -19.15 -8.92 30.14
C ALA A 641 -17.69 -9.41 30.27
N GLU A 642 -16.82 -9.13 29.29
CA GLU A 642 -15.38 -9.42 29.37
C GLU A 642 -14.71 -8.65 30.51
N ARG A 643 -15.13 -7.40 30.77
CA ARG A 643 -14.59 -6.55 31.84
C ARG A 643 -15.14 -6.91 33.23
N ILE A 644 -16.39 -7.35 33.32
CA ILE A 644 -16.99 -7.90 34.56
C ILE A 644 -16.33 -9.23 34.93
N GLY A 645 -16.10 -10.10 33.94
CA GLY A 645 -15.50 -11.42 34.11
C GLY A 645 -16.42 -12.45 34.77
N GLY A 646 -15.96 -13.70 34.85
CA GLY A 646 -16.69 -14.80 35.50
C GLY A 646 -17.73 -15.53 34.62
N PHE A 647 -17.78 -15.23 33.32
CA PHE A 647 -18.58 -15.96 32.33
C PHE A 647 -17.76 -17.08 31.67
N ASP A 648 -18.36 -18.25 31.48
CA ASP A 648 -17.75 -19.38 30.75
C ASP A 648 -17.78 -19.17 29.24
N LYS A 649 -18.81 -18.47 28.74
CA LYS A 649 -18.95 -18.08 27.34
C LYS A 649 -19.53 -16.66 27.24
N ILE A 650 -18.97 -15.89 26.32
CA ILE A 650 -19.46 -14.57 25.89
C ILE A 650 -19.63 -14.67 24.37
N HIS A 651 -20.81 -14.31 23.85
CA HIS A 651 -21.16 -14.50 22.44
C HIS A 651 -21.99 -13.34 21.90
N ASN A 652 -21.59 -12.77 20.76
CA ASN A 652 -22.32 -11.71 20.07
C ASN A 652 -23.19 -12.35 18.96
N CYS A 653 -24.51 -12.23 19.07
CA CYS A 653 -25.45 -12.93 18.19
C CYS A 653 -25.65 -12.25 16.82
N TYR A 654 -25.05 -11.08 16.56
CA TYR A 654 -25.28 -10.29 15.33
C TYR A 654 -24.93 -11.04 14.05
N GLY A 655 -23.90 -11.89 14.10
CA GLY A 655 -23.40 -12.65 12.96
C GLY A 655 -23.91 -14.09 12.85
N ASP A 656 -24.84 -14.52 13.71
CA ASP A 656 -25.28 -15.93 13.77
C ASP A 656 -26.12 -16.35 12.55
N TYR A 657 -26.77 -15.40 11.88
CA TYR A 657 -27.64 -15.61 10.73
C TYR A 657 -27.38 -14.58 9.63
N ALA A 658 -27.85 -14.86 8.41
CA ALA A 658 -27.73 -13.92 7.29
C ALA A 658 -28.58 -12.66 7.55
N VAL A 659 -27.98 -11.48 7.34
CA VAL A 659 -28.65 -10.19 7.49
C VAL A 659 -29.94 -10.15 6.65
N GLY A 660 -31.05 -9.77 7.28
CA GLY A 660 -32.39 -9.76 6.64
C GLY A 660 -33.17 -11.08 6.69
N SER A 661 -32.61 -12.17 7.22
CA SER A 661 -33.40 -13.38 7.55
C SER A 661 -34.31 -13.14 8.76
N SER A 662 -35.36 -13.95 8.88
CA SER A 662 -36.28 -13.89 10.02
C SER A 662 -35.54 -14.16 11.33
N GLU A 663 -34.69 -15.19 11.37
CA GLU A 663 -33.85 -15.54 12.51
C GLU A 663 -32.95 -14.37 12.91
N TRP A 664 -32.25 -13.77 11.93
CA TRP A 664 -31.44 -12.57 12.18
C TRP A 664 -32.28 -11.45 12.80
N SER A 665 -33.47 -11.16 12.26
CA SER A 665 -34.32 -10.07 12.75
C SER A 665 -34.67 -10.22 14.25
N TYR A 666 -34.83 -11.45 14.74
CA TYR A 666 -35.14 -11.72 16.15
C TYR A 666 -33.91 -11.84 17.06
N THR A 667 -32.73 -12.23 16.56
CA THR A 667 -31.57 -12.54 17.43
C THR A 667 -30.41 -11.56 17.34
N HIS A 668 -30.28 -10.77 16.26
CA HIS A 668 -29.03 -10.08 15.93
C HIS A 668 -28.54 -9.07 16.99
N TYR A 669 -29.45 -8.52 17.79
CA TYR A 669 -29.17 -7.44 18.73
C TYR A 669 -28.78 -7.90 20.14
N TYR A 670 -28.76 -9.21 20.39
CA TYR A 670 -28.43 -9.79 21.70
C TYR A 670 -26.94 -10.16 21.88
N ALA A 671 -26.43 -9.92 23.08
CA ALA A 671 -25.27 -10.62 23.63
C ALA A 671 -25.74 -11.81 24.47
N LYS A 672 -25.18 -13.00 24.23
CA LYS A 672 -25.47 -14.22 24.99
C LYS A 672 -24.31 -14.54 25.93
N LEU A 673 -24.61 -14.64 27.23
CA LEU A 673 -23.64 -14.91 28.29
C LEU A 673 -23.99 -16.21 29.03
N THR A 674 -22.99 -17.04 29.31
CA THR A 674 -23.18 -18.38 29.91
C THR A 674 -22.38 -18.53 31.21
N ILE A 675 -22.99 -19.12 32.24
CA ILE A 675 -22.31 -19.62 33.45
C ILE A 675 -22.84 -21.02 33.76
N GLY A 676 -21.97 -22.03 33.76
CA GLY A 676 -22.34 -23.43 33.95
C GLY A 676 -23.31 -23.92 32.87
N SER A 677 -24.58 -24.08 33.25
CA SER A 677 -25.69 -24.44 32.33
C SER A 677 -26.72 -23.32 32.16
N GLU A 678 -26.51 -22.16 32.78
CA GLU A 678 -27.40 -21.00 32.66
C GLU A 678 -26.94 -20.09 31.52
N ASP A 679 -27.86 -19.81 30.59
CA ASP A 679 -27.68 -18.87 29.48
C ASP A 679 -28.59 -17.65 29.71
N ARG A 680 -28.04 -16.43 29.63
CA ARG A 680 -28.82 -15.19 29.60
C ARG A 680 -28.57 -14.39 28.33
N LEU A 681 -29.62 -13.73 27.84
CA LEU A 681 -29.58 -12.82 26.69
C LEU A 681 -29.70 -11.37 27.19
N TYR A 682 -28.79 -10.53 26.72
CA TYR A 682 -28.72 -9.11 27.06
C TYR A 682 -28.84 -8.25 25.80
N ALA A 683 -29.67 -7.22 25.85
CA ALA A 683 -29.79 -6.19 24.83
C ALA A 683 -30.11 -4.86 25.51
N VAL A 684 -29.58 -3.77 24.97
CA VAL A 684 -29.86 -2.39 25.46
C VAL A 684 -30.32 -1.47 24.32
N CYS A 685 -30.79 -2.06 23.23
CA CYS A 685 -31.57 -1.37 22.20
C CYS A 685 -33.06 -1.73 22.35
N PRO A 686 -33.95 -0.74 22.46
CA PRO A 686 -35.40 -0.95 22.50
C PRO A 686 -35.94 -1.39 21.13
N SER A 687 -37.17 -1.93 21.13
CA SER A 687 -37.89 -2.36 19.92
C SER A 687 -38.38 -1.20 19.04
N SER A 688 -38.36 0.04 19.56
CA SER A 688 -38.72 1.27 18.86
C SER A 688 -37.55 2.27 18.90
N PHE A 689 -37.40 3.09 17.86
CA PHE A 689 -36.39 4.15 17.84
C PHE A 689 -36.58 5.16 18.98
N THR A 690 -35.48 5.69 19.53
CA THR A 690 -35.49 6.65 20.64
C THR A 690 -34.65 7.91 20.38
N GLY A 691 -33.99 8.03 19.23
CA GLY A 691 -33.17 9.19 18.88
C GLY A 691 -33.78 10.16 17.88
N GLU A 692 -35.11 10.32 17.90
CA GLU A 692 -35.84 11.33 17.13
C GLU A 692 -35.39 12.76 17.50
N ILE A 693 -35.08 13.58 16.50
CA ILE A 693 -34.63 14.97 16.69
C ILE A 693 -35.57 16.02 16.09
N GLY A 694 -36.65 15.60 15.43
CA GLY A 694 -37.48 16.50 14.62
C GLY A 694 -36.73 16.98 13.38
N GLU A 695 -36.99 18.21 12.94
CA GLU A 695 -36.41 18.77 11.71
C GLU A 695 -34.86 18.86 11.76
N VAL A 696 -34.20 18.32 10.74
CA VAL A 696 -32.74 18.40 10.59
C VAL A 696 -32.28 19.84 10.34
N LYS A 697 -31.59 20.42 11.33
CA LYS A 697 -31.02 21.77 11.24
C LYS A 697 -29.73 21.77 10.42
N LYS A 698 -29.75 22.43 9.26
CA LYS A 698 -28.58 22.56 8.38
C LYS A 698 -27.45 23.39 9.03
N ILE A 699 -26.20 22.98 8.78
CA ILE A 699 -24.99 23.66 9.25
C ILE A 699 -24.74 24.93 8.42
N ASP A 700 -24.75 26.10 9.08
CA ASP A 700 -24.41 27.38 8.44
C ASP A 700 -22.88 27.60 8.31
N PHE A 701 -22.34 27.23 7.15
CA PHE A 701 -20.92 27.47 6.81
C PHE A 701 -20.56 28.95 6.63
N SER A 702 -21.52 29.88 6.58
CA SER A 702 -21.24 31.32 6.55
C SER A 702 -20.94 31.90 7.94
N ASN A 703 -21.47 31.30 9.02
CA ASN A 703 -21.14 31.65 10.40
C ASN A 703 -20.06 30.75 11.00
N THR A 704 -18.82 30.84 10.49
CA THR A 704 -17.69 30.03 11.00
C THR A 704 -17.26 30.34 12.45
N LYS A 705 -17.90 31.29 13.13
CA LYS A 705 -17.74 31.51 14.59
C LYS A 705 -18.50 30.49 15.43
N ALA A 706 -19.57 29.89 14.89
CA ALA A 706 -20.33 28.82 15.54
C ALA A 706 -19.65 27.44 15.39
N LEU A 707 -18.73 27.30 14.42
CA LEU A 707 -18.01 26.05 14.16
C LEU A 707 -16.75 25.93 15.02
N ARG A 708 -16.45 24.71 15.50
CA ARG A 708 -15.28 24.44 16.35
C ARG A 708 -13.99 24.39 15.52
N PRO A 709 -13.02 25.29 15.74
CA PRO A 709 -11.75 25.25 14.98
C PRO A 709 -10.97 23.96 15.26
N ALA A 710 -10.57 23.26 14.21
CA ALA A 710 -9.76 22.05 14.28
C ALA A 710 -8.26 22.38 14.48
N LYS A 711 -7.95 22.92 15.66
CA LYS A 711 -6.60 23.31 16.09
C LYS A 711 -5.74 22.10 16.46
#